data_AF-A0A4Q2JLR4-F1
#
_entry.id   AF-A0A4Q2JLR4-F1
#
_cell.length_a   1.000
_cell.length_b   1.000
_cell.length_c   1.000
_cell.angle_alpha   90.00
_cell.angle_beta   90.00
_cell.angle_gamma   90.00
#
_symmetry.space_group_name_H-M   'P 1'
#
loop_
_entity.id
_entity.type
_entity.pdbx_description
1 polymer ?
#
loop_
_entity_poly.entity_id
_entity_poly.type
_entity_poly.pdbx_seq_one_letter_code
_entity_poly.pdbx_strand_id
1 'polypeptide(L)'
;MRIAPSPTPDESAAPPPTDADLDAVDDADDASADGTPDRAPGTADSTAGRRAAPSGAVAFDRALVVVHGMGNAYRSQILLEWAEPLLARMDWLARDRVIGADERHGVAILESDLSGDLPIITATVRSPGPLAQASGRPAGEADDVVQRIAIIEARWSESFVPMSRGQIFQWAVVFMWRMIWRILDLFVGTMVLVPWYTLVQHWKKAPGASRKLPKLVDLAIDSVRLVVCTIAFAVIWLFLVLLATVLTPILPLISPLLLIPWFKKVAQGFIDGIIESIGDVAAWKERPVRASAMRLVVRDALARAKELVGDDGDVQLFAHSQGAAVATLALFEELTPSDFNVSRLSTVGAAVVLLGRDRWLGRPDEYAPVSDWLARNRAAGADGRVDWANYWAIWDPFSAGPIADTAPGRRERWRNAYFPGDSTSTGPEEHAVHNTSQPFLDHSVYFQNTIQVVEPTARHLLGPDFPKAPVAVAQVENLLSVIDKKSLGINMLAAVVIAAILPGLPGVYAAFATLASWIAGAIGFLIGIFPGGRDVAEAVPATIAAASFVTDPEGLNPWSWLVASGFTLAVLIWLNQRLSTVTRRSREWDRCPIEPRHWLVLSSIPRAAYVFGAFACVWLAIAAWSRPPLEWLLVSAVALLIIAIFVFVEPLYAPVPVIVAARTDNPEANTLAAARVPTPMKLRDAVATEEFTKDLAARRALLRPKGRRAEIWAGWFHHWPQSAEAVGTATTE
;
A
#
# COMPACT_ATOMS: atom_id res chain seq x y z
N MET A 1 -5.91 -27.90 -7.43
CA MET A 1 -6.79 -27.17 -8.36
C MET A 1 -6.13 -25.87 -8.80
N ARG A 2 -6.28 -25.47 -10.07
CA ARG A 2 -5.68 -24.26 -10.66
C ARG A 2 -6.53 -23.05 -10.28
N ILE A 3 -5.98 -22.11 -9.51
CA ILE A 3 -6.58 -20.79 -9.31
C ILE A 3 -6.23 -19.96 -10.56
N ALA A 4 -7.25 -19.64 -11.35
CA ALA A 4 -7.14 -18.74 -12.48
C ALA A 4 -6.80 -17.31 -11.99
N PRO A 5 -6.04 -16.52 -12.76
CA PRO A 5 -5.90 -15.10 -12.46
C PRO A 5 -7.27 -14.43 -12.54
N SER A 6 -7.58 -13.61 -11.54
CA SER A 6 -8.73 -12.71 -11.50
C SER A 6 -8.93 -12.02 -12.86
N PRO A 7 -10.13 -12.13 -13.49
CA PRO A 7 -10.43 -11.38 -14.70
C PRO A 7 -10.62 -9.90 -14.35
N THR A 8 -9.98 -9.04 -15.13
CA THR A 8 -10.38 -7.64 -15.30
C THR A 8 -11.87 -7.57 -15.68
N PRO A 9 -12.65 -6.58 -15.22
CA PRO A 9 -14.05 -6.47 -15.60
C PRO A 9 -14.15 -6.27 -17.12
N ASP A 10 -14.83 -7.19 -17.80
CA ASP A 10 -15.25 -7.01 -19.19
C ASP A 10 -16.34 -5.92 -19.22
N GLU A 11 -16.08 -4.85 -19.97
CA GLU A 11 -17.07 -3.88 -20.40
C GLU A 11 -18.04 -4.54 -21.40
N SER A 12 -19.02 -5.27 -20.91
CA SER A 12 -20.24 -5.56 -21.67
C SER A 12 -21.39 -5.90 -20.73
N ALA A 13 -22.02 -4.87 -20.16
CA ALA A 13 -23.35 -4.97 -19.58
C ALA A 13 -24.28 -4.00 -20.34
N ALA A 14 -25.41 -4.56 -20.79
CA ALA A 14 -26.64 -4.04 -21.39
C ALA A 14 -26.83 -2.50 -21.59
N PRO A 15 -27.56 -2.08 -22.65
CA PRO A 15 -27.82 -0.67 -22.90
C PRO A 15 -28.65 -0.03 -21.77
N PRO A 16 -28.52 1.29 -21.54
CA PRO A 16 -29.25 1.99 -20.50
C PRO A 16 -30.76 2.03 -20.79
N PRO A 17 -31.62 2.10 -19.76
CA PRO A 17 -33.06 2.25 -19.94
C PRO A 17 -33.38 3.58 -20.62
N THR A 18 -34.34 3.54 -21.55
CA THR A 18 -34.86 4.71 -22.28
C THR A 18 -35.86 5.51 -21.42
N ASP A 19 -36.01 6.79 -21.73
CA ASP A 19 -36.78 7.86 -21.04
C ASP A 19 -38.30 7.61 -20.84
N ALA A 20 -38.80 6.38 -20.91
CA ALA A 20 -40.21 6.04 -20.70
C ALA A 20 -40.54 5.58 -19.26
N ASP A 21 -39.54 5.33 -18.41
CA ASP A 21 -39.73 4.82 -17.04
C ASP A 21 -39.65 5.91 -15.94
N LEU A 22 -39.64 7.20 -16.30
CA LEU A 22 -39.46 8.32 -15.36
C LEU A 22 -40.71 9.19 -15.10
N ASP A 23 -41.85 8.92 -15.73
CA ASP A 23 -43.05 9.78 -15.65
C ASP A 23 -44.22 9.18 -14.83
N ALA A 24 -43.94 8.41 -13.79
CA ALA A 24 -44.98 8.00 -12.85
C ALA A 24 -44.43 7.89 -11.44
N VAL A 25 -44.32 9.00 -10.71
CA VAL A 25 -44.89 9.25 -9.37
C VAL A 25 -44.60 10.73 -9.03
N ASP A 26 -45.45 11.63 -9.52
CA ASP A 26 -45.69 12.94 -8.91
C ASP A 26 -47.16 13.27 -9.16
N ASP A 27 -47.96 13.30 -8.08
CA ASP A 27 -49.23 14.01 -7.90
C ASP A 27 -50.09 13.30 -6.84
N ALA A 28 -50.14 13.85 -5.62
CA ALA A 28 -51.39 14.22 -4.91
C ALA A 28 -51.16 14.46 -3.39
N ASP A 29 -50.92 15.73 -3.07
CA ASP A 29 -51.57 16.58 -2.05
C ASP A 29 -51.70 16.22 -0.56
N ASP A 30 -51.28 17.23 0.22
CA ASP A 30 -51.59 17.58 1.60
C ASP A 30 -53.09 17.65 1.93
N ALA A 31 -53.50 17.15 3.11
CA ALA A 31 -54.50 17.80 3.96
C ALA A 31 -54.50 17.26 5.41
N SER A 32 -54.46 18.20 6.34
CA SER A 32 -54.58 18.15 7.81
C SER A 32 -55.82 17.44 8.40
N ALA A 33 -55.68 16.85 9.60
CA ALA A 33 -56.43 17.19 10.84
C ALA A 33 -56.55 16.02 11.86
N ASP A 34 -56.29 16.35 13.13
CA ASP A 34 -56.87 15.89 14.41
C ASP A 34 -57.18 14.41 14.75
N GLY A 35 -56.82 14.04 16.01
CA GLY A 35 -57.67 13.21 16.89
C GLY A 35 -57.20 11.79 17.25
N THR A 36 -56.63 11.59 18.43
CA THR A 36 -56.74 10.35 19.24
C THR A 36 -58.22 10.11 19.65
N PRO A 37 -58.76 8.88 19.89
CA PRO A 37 -58.16 7.80 20.72
C PRO A 37 -58.54 6.30 20.41
N ASP A 38 -57.97 5.39 21.21
CA ASP A 38 -58.52 4.11 21.76
C ASP A 38 -58.50 2.71 21.04
N ARG A 39 -58.00 1.74 21.83
CA ARG A 39 -58.09 0.26 21.96
C ARG A 39 -58.79 -0.70 20.93
N ALA A 40 -57.97 -1.67 20.46
CA ALA A 40 -58.06 -3.18 20.48
C ALA A 40 -59.22 -3.96 19.78
N PRO A 41 -59.18 -5.32 19.55
CA PRO A 41 -58.10 -6.35 19.58
C PRO A 41 -58.08 -7.38 18.38
N GLY A 42 -57.04 -8.25 18.32
CA GLY A 42 -57.03 -9.56 17.62
C GLY A 42 -56.42 -9.54 16.21
N THR A 43 -55.44 -10.37 15.83
CA THR A 43 -55.34 -11.83 16.02
C THR A 43 -53.88 -12.29 15.91
N ALA A 44 -53.53 -13.29 16.71
CA ALA A 44 -52.28 -14.03 16.65
C ALA A 44 -52.27 -14.98 15.44
N ASP A 45 -51.15 -15.05 14.70
CA ASP A 45 -50.41 -16.31 14.53
C ASP A 45 -49.08 -16.14 13.76
N SER A 46 -48.10 -16.97 14.11
CA SER A 46 -46.85 -17.28 13.37
C SER A 46 -45.59 -16.39 13.49
N THR A 47 -45.05 -16.21 14.71
CA THR A 47 -43.61 -15.86 14.91
C THR A 47 -42.92 -16.71 15.97
N ALA A 48 -43.24 -18.01 16.02
CA ALA A 48 -42.52 -18.97 16.86
C ALA A 48 -42.03 -20.15 16.01
N GLY A 49 -40.85 -20.02 15.41
CA GLY A 49 -40.33 -21.08 14.54
C GLY A 49 -38.97 -20.85 13.89
N ARG A 50 -38.07 -20.10 14.53
CA ARG A 50 -36.63 -20.18 14.20
C ARG A 50 -35.77 -19.70 15.38
N ARG A 51 -35.96 -20.31 16.55
CA ARG A 51 -34.86 -20.41 17.51
C ARG A 51 -33.81 -21.30 16.86
N ALA A 52 -32.72 -20.69 16.42
CA ALA A 52 -31.48 -21.42 16.19
C ALA A 52 -31.22 -22.25 17.45
N ALA A 53 -31.07 -23.57 17.28
CA ALA A 53 -30.55 -24.42 18.32
C ALA A 53 -29.22 -23.82 18.83
N PRO A 54 -28.88 -23.96 20.12
CA PRO A 54 -27.53 -23.70 20.56
C PRO A 54 -26.64 -24.73 19.86
N SER A 55 -25.99 -24.34 18.76
CA SER A 55 -24.84 -25.08 18.26
C SER A 55 -23.83 -25.05 19.41
N GLY A 56 -23.35 -26.24 19.82
CA GLY A 56 -22.35 -26.35 20.88
C GLY A 56 -21.22 -25.36 20.61
N ALA A 57 -20.95 -24.49 21.58
CA ALA A 57 -20.11 -23.31 21.45
C ALA A 57 -18.82 -23.67 20.73
N VAL A 58 -18.72 -23.18 19.50
CA VAL A 58 -17.56 -23.39 18.68
C VAL A 58 -16.57 -22.29 19.06
N ALA A 59 -15.70 -22.57 20.02
CA ALA A 59 -14.63 -21.64 20.39
C ALA A 59 -13.64 -21.50 19.22
N PHE A 60 -13.34 -20.27 18.83
CA PHE A 60 -12.26 -19.95 17.90
C PHE A 60 -10.94 -19.86 18.66
N ASP A 61 -9.84 -20.34 18.07
CA ASP A 61 -8.53 -20.23 18.71
C ASP A 61 -8.02 -18.79 18.69
N ARG A 62 -8.34 -18.05 17.61
CA ARG A 62 -8.00 -16.63 17.45
C ARG A 62 -9.11 -15.82 16.80
N ALA A 63 -9.17 -14.53 17.17
CA ALA A 63 -9.97 -13.53 16.49
C ALA A 63 -9.13 -12.32 16.09
N LEU A 64 -9.31 -11.84 14.86
CA LEU A 64 -8.75 -10.59 14.36
C LEU A 64 -9.86 -9.55 14.27
N VAL A 65 -9.69 -8.42 14.98
CA VAL A 65 -10.57 -7.26 14.84
C VAL A 65 -9.91 -6.26 13.89
N VAL A 66 -10.55 -6.01 12.75
CA VAL A 66 -10.07 -5.04 11.76
C VAL A 66 -10.84 -3.73 11.92
N VAL A 67 -10.12 -2.66 12.25
CA VAL A 67 -10.67 -1.31 12.44
C VAL A 67 -10.15 -0.40 11.34
N HIS A 68 -11.02 0.38 10.71
CA HIS A 68 -10.60 1.32 9.67
C HIS A 68 -11.25 2.70 9.83
N GLY A 69 -10.47 3.73 9.52
CA GLY A 69 -10.79 5.13 9.73
C GLY A 69 -11.67 5.85 8.68
N MET A 70 -12.60 5.19 7.99
CA MET A 70 -13.28 5.79 6.82
C MET A 70 -14.81 5.85 6.96
N GLY A 71 -15.37 7.06 6.82
CA GLY A 71 -16.77 7.39 7.16
C GLY A 71 -17.85 6.90 6.20
N ASN A 72 -17.51 6.35 5.04
CA ASN A 72 -18.47 5.73 4.11
C ASN A 72 -17.94 4.41 3.52
N ALA A 73 -17.16 3.65 4.29
CA ALA A 73 -16.82 2.30 3.89
C ALA A 73 -18.12 1.50 3.68
N TYR A 74 -18.28 0.90 2.51
CA TYR A 74 -19.36 -0.05 2.27
C TYR A 74 -19.25 -1.18 3.29
N ARG A 75 -20.38 -1.74 3.72
CA ARG A 75 -20.39 -2.87 4.65
C ARG A 75 -19.51 -3.98 4.08
N SER A 76 -18.63 -4.56 4.91
CA SER A 76 -17.67 -5.60 4.53
C SER A 76 -16.53 -5.20 3.61
N GLN A 77 -16.45 -3.94 3.16
CA GLN A 77 -15.35 -3.52 2.30
C GLN A 77 -13.99 -3.67 3.02
N ILE A 78 -13.89 -3.15 4.24
CA ILE A 78 -12.66 -3.21 5.04
C ILE A 78 -12.32 -4.66 5.38
N LEU A 79 -13.36 -5.45 5.70
CA LEU A 79 -13.21 -6.86 5.99
C LEU A 79 -12.57 -7.59 4.82
N LEU A 80 -13.09 -7.41 3.59
CA LEU A 80 -12.58 -8.07 2.40
C LEU A 80 -11.18 -7.57 2.02
N GLU A 81 -10.94 -6.26 2.06
CA GLU A 81 -9.64 -5.65 1.73
C GLU A 81 -8.50 -6.27 2.56
N TRP A 82 -8.75 -6.62 3.83
CA TRP A 82 -7.76 -7.22 4.71
C TRP A 82 -7.83 -8.74 4.80
N ALA A 83 -9.03 -9.34 4.90
CA ALA A 83 -9.18 -10.77 5.08
C ALA A 83 -8.71 -11.57 3.86
N GLU A 84 -9.01 -11.12 2.64
CA GLU A 84 -8.61 -11.83 1.41
C GLU A 84 -7.08 -11.99 1.29
N PRO A 85 -6.25 -10.91 1.36
CA PRO A 85 -4.82 -11.06 1.27
C PRO A 85 -4.22 -11.80 2.48
N LEU A 86 -4.78 -11.64 3.68
CA LEU A 86 -4.34 -12.38 4.87
C LEU A 86 -4.59 -13.88 4.72
N LEU A 87 -5.82 -14.29 4.41
CA LEU A 87 -6.18 -15.70 4.21
C LEU A 87 -5.44 -16.31 3.02
N ALA A 88 -5.25 -15.55 1.92
CA ALA A 88 -4.44 -16.00 0.80
C ALA A 88 -2.98 -16.22 1.19
N ARG A 89 -2.40 -15.33 2.01
CA ARG A 89 -1.02 -15.50 2.49
C ARG A 89 -0.91 -16.64 3.50
N MET A 90 -1.90 -16.84 4.36
CA MET A 90 -1.96 -17.96 5.30
C MET A 90 -2.09 -19.30 4.57
N ASP A 91 -2.93 -19.39 3.54
CA ASP A 91 -3.02 -20.59 2.69
C ASP A 91 -1.68 -20.87 2.00
N TRP A 92 -1.04 -19.82 1.49
CA TRP A 92 0.28 -19.94 0.91
C TRP A 92 1.28 -20.50 1.95
N LEU A 93 1.39 -19.89 3.13
CA LEU A 93 2.32 -20.30 4.18
C LEU A 93 2.05 -21.73 4.70
N ALA A 94 0.79 -22.06 4.99
CA ALA A 94 0.40 -23.37 5.52
C ALA A 94 0.63 -24.51 4.53
N ARG A 95 0.63 -24.24 3.23
CA ARG A 95 0.95 -25.21 2.16
C ARG A 95 2.44 -25.24 1.78
N ASP A 96 3.32 -24.56 2.51
CA ASP A 96 4.76 -24.59 2.18
C ASP A 96 5.37 -25.97 2.46
N ARG A 97 5.84 -26.64 1.41
CA ARG A 97 6.42 -27.99 1.53
C ARG A 97 7.74 -27.99 2.29
N VAL A 98 8.43 -26.86 2.37
CA VAL A 98 9.67 -26.72 3.15
C VAL A 98 9.42 -27.01 4.63
N ILE A 99 8.22 -26.73 5.12
CA ILE A 99 7.81 -26.99 6.51
C ILE A 99 7.04 -28.32 6.66
N GLY A 100 7.08 -29.20 5.66
CA GLY A 100 6.44 -30.51 5.70
C GLY A 100 4.99 -30.57 5.21
N ALA A 101 4.47 -29.49 4.59
CA ALA A 101 3.09 -29.46 4.11
C ALA A 101 2.82 -30.30 2.86
N ASP A 102 1.56 -30.66 2.67
CA ASP A 102 1.04 -31.40 1.52
C ASP A 102 -0.30 -30.81 1.01
N GLU A 103 -1.08 -31.57 0.22
CA GLU A 103 -2.33 -31.08 -0.36
C GLU A 103 -3.49 -30.91 0.63
N ARG A 104 -3.42 -31.53 1.82
CA ARG A 104 -4.44 -31.44 2.88
C ARG A 104 -4.38 -30.11 3.63
N HIS A 105 -3.20 -29.51 3.68
CA HIS A 105 -2.92 -28.25 4.36
C HIS A 105 -3.46 -27.04 3.60
N GLY A 106 -3.66 -25.93 4.31
CA GLY A 106 -4.17 -24.68 3.76
C GLY A 106 -5.35 -24.11 4.54
N VAL A 107 -6.02 -23.14 3.93
CA VAL A 107 -7.18 -22.44 4.51
C VAL A 107 -8.47 -23.01 3.91
N ALA A 108 -9.46 -23.22 4.77
CA ALA A 108 -10.84 -23.50 4.38
C ALA A 108 -11.79 -22.50 5.07
N ILE A 109 -12.54 -21.73 4.27
CA ILE A 109 -13.55 -20.80 4.77
C ILE A 109 -14.73 -21.61 5.30
N LEU A 110 -15.13 -21.34 6.55
CA LEU A 110 -16.28 -21.99 7.19
C LEU A 110 -17.57 -21.23 6.87
N GLU A 111 -17.57 -19.93 7.15
CA GLU A 111 -18.71 -19.03 6.95
C GLU A 111 -18.20 -17.62 6.62
N SER A 112 -18.98 -16.90 5.81
CA SER A 112 -18.71 -15.52 5.42
C SER A 112 -20.03 -14.74 5.48
N ASP A 113 -20.33 -14.15 6.64
CA ASP A 113 -21.47 -13.24 6.78
C ASP A 113 -21.01 -11.80 6.55
N LEU A 114 -21.14 -11.36 5.30
CA LEU A 114 -20.77 -10.01 4.86
C LEU A 114 -21.95 -9.02 4.97
N SER A 115 -23.14 -9.52 5.31
CA SER A 115 -24.37 -8.73 5.30
C SER A 115 -24.93 -8.46 6.68
N GLY A 116 -24.54 -9.26 7.69
CA GLY A 116 -24.98 -9.14 9.06
C GLY A 116 -24.60 -7.81 9.72
N ASP A 117 -25.15 -7.58 10.90
CA ASP A 117 -24.94 -6.35 11.68
C ASP A 117 -23.47 -6.18 12.11
N LEU A 118 -22.76 -7.30 12.32
CA LEU A 118 -21.32 -7.34 12.51
C LEU A 118 -20.70 -8.28 11.46
N PRO A 119 -20.19 -7.74 10.33
CA PRO A 119 -19.56 -8.54 9.31
C PRO A 119 -18.41 -9.40 9.83
N ILE A 120 -18.42 -10.68 9.44
CA ILE A 120 -17.47 -11.68 9.93
C ILE A 120 -17.12 -12.70 8.84
N ILE A 121 -15.83 -13.05 8.77
CA ILE A 121 -15.32 -14.20 8.01
C ILE A 121 -14.70 -15.17 9.00
N THR A 122 -15.10 -16.43 8.91
CA THR A 122 -14.54 -17.51 9.74
C THR A 122 -13.84 -18.53 8.86
N ALA A 123 -12.70 -19.02 9.32
CA ALA A 123 -11.89 -19.97 8.58
C ALA A 123 -11.22 -20.99 9.51
N THR A 124 -10.88 -22.14 8.92
CA THR A 124 -9.93 -23.09 9.52
C THR A 124 -8.64 -23.07 8.74
N VAL A 125 -7.53 -23.14 9.45
CA VAL A 125 -6.20 -23.23 8.86
C VAL A 125 -5.54 -24.49 9.37
N ARG A 126 -5.20 -25.37 8.44
CA ARG A 126 -4.47 -26.61 8.72
C ARG A 126 -3.02 -26.42 8.31
N SER A 127 -2.11 -26.52 9.27
CA SER A 127 -0.66 -26.42 9.07
C SER A 127 0.06 -27.67 9.60
N PRO A 128 1.25 -28.00 9.07
CA PRO A 128 2.05 -29.11 9.57
C PRO A 128 2.37 -28.92 11.05
N GLY A 129 2.48 -30.00 11.82
CA GLY A 129 2.85 -29.93 13.23
C GLY A 129 4.33 -29.68 13.48
N PRO A 130 4.70 -29.47 14.75
CA PRO A 130 6.08 -29.17 15.14
C PRO A 130 7.08 -30.24 14.68
N LEU A 131 6.69 -31.52 14.63
CA LEU A 131 7.59 -32.61 14.22
C LEU A 131 7.87 -32.55 12.70
N ALA A 132 6.83 -32.36 11.89
CA ALA A 132 6.95 -32.15 10.45
C ALA A 132 7.75 -30.88 10.12
N GLN A 133 7.45 -29.78 10.82
CA GLN A 133 8.14 -28.51 10.66
C GLN A 133 9.64 -28.62 10.98
N ALA A 134 10.02 -29.33 12.05
CA ALA A 134 11.41 -29.50 12.45
C ALA A 134 12.20 -30.41 11.50
N SER A 135 11.54 -31.44 10.94
CA SER A 135 12.19 -32.41 10.04
C SER A 135 12.14 -32.04 8.56
N GLY A 136 11.25 -31.12 8.17
CA GLY A 136 10.96 -30.79 6.77
C GLY A 136 10.34 -31.94 5.99
N ARG A 137 9.86 -32.99 6.68
CA ARG A 137 9.25 -34.18 6.08
C ARG A 137 7.73 -34.06 6.06
N PRO A 138 7.02 -34.75 5.15
CA PRO A 138 5.58 -34.70 5.08
C PRO A 138 4.92 -35.01 6.42
N ALA A 139 4.01 -34.15 6.86
CA ALA A 139 3.27 -34.35 8.10
C ALA A 139 2.38 -35.61 8.05
N GLY A 140 2.38 -36.36 9.14
CA GLY A 140 1.32 -37.34 9.39
C GLY A 140 0.06 -36.62 9.89
N GLU A 141 -1.13 -37.15 9.61
CA GLU A 141 -2.41 -36.52 10.01
C GLU A 141 -2.52 -36.24 11.51
N ALA A 142 -1.86 -37.05 12.35
CA ALA A 142 -1.84 -36.87 13.80
C ALA A 142 -0.94 -35.72 14.28
N ASP A 143 -0.05 -35.21 13.42
CA ASP A 143 0.82 -34.07 13.69
C ASP A 143 0.17 -32.76 13.22
N ASP A 144 -0.86 -32.80 12.37
CA ASP A 144 -1.50 -31.58 11.85
C ASP A 144 -2.03 -30.69 12.98
N VAL A 145 -1.72 -29.39 12.89
CA VAL A 145 -2.31 -28.36 13.74
C VAL A 145 -3.46 -27.71 12.97
N VAL A 146 -4.66 -27.73 13.56
CA VAL A 146 -5.84 -27.06 13.01
C VAL A 146 -6.18 -25.88 13.90
N GLN A 147 -6.18 -24.69 13.32
CA GLN A 147 -6.58 -23.45 13.98
C GLN A 147 -7.86 -22.90 13.38
N ARG A 148 -8.73 -22.39 14.23
CA ARG A 148 -9.98 -21.73 13.88
C ARG A 148 -9.83 -20.24 14.10
N ILE A 149 -10.10 -19.46 13.07
CA ILE A 149 -9.90 -18.02 13.09
C ILE A 149 -11.18 -17.31 12.70
N ALA A 150 -11.51 -16.26 13.45
CA ALA A 150 -12.56 -15.30 13.12
C ALA A 150 -11.93 -13.96 12.74
N ILE A 151 -12.41 -13.31 11.68
CA ILE A 151 -12.01 -11.96 11.31
C ILE A 151 -13.27 -11.10 11.30
N ILE A 152 -13.30 -10.07 12.13
CA ILE A 152 -14.47 -9.20 12.31
C ILE A 152 -14.15 -7.76 11.92
N GLU A 153 -15.15 -7.06 11.39
CA GLU A 153 -15.07 -5.65 11.02
C GLU A 153 -15.58 -4.75 12.14
N ALA A 154 -14.82 -3.71 12.49
CA ALA A 154 -15.28 -2.60 13.32
C ALA A 154 -15.44 -1.34 12.47
N ARG A 155 -16.70 -0.98 12.16
CA ARG A 155 -17.08 0.11 11.25
C ARG A 155 -18.12 1.04 11.88
N TRP A 156 -17.93 2.35 11.79
CA TRP A 156 -18.84 3.36 12.37
C TRP A 156 -19.53 4.26 11.34
N SER A 157 -19.41 3.98 10.04
CA SER A 157 -20.04 4.80 8.98
C SER A 157 -21.56 4.92 9.14
N GLU A 158 -22.21 3.92 9.73
CA GLU A 158 -23.65 3.90 10.02
C GLU A 158 -23.99 4.33 11.46
N SER A 159 -22.99 4.64 12.30
CA SER A 159 -23.20 4.89 13.73
C SER A 159 -23.58 6.34 14.07
N PHE A 160 -23.33 7.30 13.17
CA PHE A 160 -23.72 8.70 13.37
C PHE A 160 -23.90 9.43 12.03
N VAL A 161 -24.70 10.50 12.05
CA VAL A 161 -24.90 11.35 10.86
C VAL A 161 -23.61 12.11 10.53
N PRO A 162 -23.10 12.07 9.28
CA PRO A 162 -21.88 12.77 8.89
C PRO A 162 -22.02 14.31 9.02
N MET A 163 -20.91 15.03 8.91
CA MET A 163 -20.94 16.49 8.84
C MET A 163 -21.47 16.99 7.50
N SER A 164 -22.02 18.22 7.46
CA SER A 164 -22.54 18.77 6.21
C SER A 164 -21.42 19.21 5.27
N ARG A 165 -21.68 19.16 3.95
CA ARG A 165 -20.68 19.52 2.91
C ARG A 165 -20.05 20.90 3.13
N GLY A 166 -20.87 21.90 3.52
CA GLY A 166 -20.39 23.26 3.80
C GLY A 166 -19.41 23.33 4.97
N GLN A 167 -19.58 22.50 6.00
CA GLN A 167 -18.64 22.41 7.11
C GLN A 167 -17.32 21.72 6.70
N ILE A 168 -17.40 20.75 5.79
CA ILE A 168 -16.24 20.00 5.29
C ILE A 168 -15.37 20.85 4.35
N PHE A 169 -15.97 21.70 3.51
CA PHE A 169 -15.21 22.60 2.62
C PHE A 169 -14.35 23.63 3.37
N GLN A 170 -14.78 24.10 4.55
CA GLN A 170 -13.96 24.98 5.40
C GLN A 170 -12.69 24.25 5.88
N TRP A 171 -12.79 22.94 6.14
CA TRP A 171 -11.67 22.09 6.50
C TRP A 171 -10.78 21.73 5.31
N ALA A 172 -11.35 21.62 4.09
CA ALA A 172 -10.63 21.13 2.92
C ALA A 172 -9.37 21.95 2.56
N VAL A 173 -9.43 23.28 2.60
CA VAL A 173 -8.25 24.13 2.27
C VAL A 173 -7.15 23.99 3.34
N VAL A 174 -7.53 24.03 4.63
CA VAL A 174 -6.58 23.87 5.74
C VAL A 174 -5.95 22.47 5.71
N PHE A 175 -6.77 21.45 5.44
CA PHE A 175 -6.34 20.07 5.31
C PHE A 175 -5.39 19.88 4.12
N MET A 176 -5.71 20.44 2.95
CA MET A 176 -4.85 20.41 1.76
C MET A 176 -3.46 20.97 2.07
N TRP A 177 -3.37 22.16 2.66
CA TRP A 177 -2.08 22.75 3.02
C TRP A 177 -1.31 21.92 4.05
N ARG A 178 -1.99 21.38 5.08
CA ARG A 178 -1.37 20.47 6.06
C ARG A 178 -0.82 19.21 5.40
N MET A 179 -1.58 18.60 4.50
CA MET A 179 -1.17 17.43 3.74
C MET A 179 0.05 17.75 2.86
N ILE A 180 0.06 18.88 2.16
CA ILE A 180 1.18 19.30 1.31
C ILE A 180 2.45 19.49 2.14
N TRP A 181 2.38 20.22 3.26
CA TRP A 181 3.55 20.40 4.13
C TRP A 181 4.10 19.07 4.66
N ARG A 182 3.24 18.11 4.96
CA ARG A 182 3.67 16.77 5.38
C ARG A 182 4.33 15.98 4.27
N ILE A 183 3.75 16.00 3.07
CA ILE A 183 4.36 15.38 1.89
C ILE A 183 5.78 15.97 1.72
N LEU A 184 5.91 17.30 1.82
CA LEU A 184 7.21 17.97 1.75
C LEU A 184 8.15 17.54 2.88
N ASP A 185 7.69 17.44 4.13
CA ASP A 185 8.51 16.95 5.25
C ASP A 185 9.01 15.52 5.02
N LEU A 186 8.18 14.63 4.48
CA LEU A 186 8.55 13.25 4.14
C LEU A 186 9.58 13.22 3.00
N PHE A 187 9.40 14.06 1.98
CA PHE A 187 10.37 14.20 0.88
C PHE A 187 11.68 14.84 1.35
N VAL A 188 11.67 15.86 2.21
CA VAL A 188 12.89 16.39 2.85
C VAL A 188 13.60 15.29 3.61
N GLY A 189 12.87 14.52 4.42
CA GLY A 189 13.41 13.38 5.15
C GLY A 189 14.15 12.42 4.22
N THR A 190 13.46 11.91 3.22
CA THR A 190 13.96 10.83 2.35
C THR A 190 14.98 11.29 1.31
N MET A 191 14.76 12.43 0.66
CA MET A 191 15.59 12.91 -0.46
C MET A 191 16.75 13.80 0.01
N VAL A 192 16.65 14.46 1.17
CA VAL A 192 17.70 15.37 1.65
C VAL A 192 18.37 14.82 2.90
N LEU A 193 17.60 14.51 3.95
CA LEU A 193 18.16 14.13 5.24
C LEU A 193 18.82 12.74 5.23
N VAL A 194 18.24 11.73 4.55
CA VAL A 194 18.89 10.41 4.45
C VAL A 194 20.26 10.51 3.74
N PRO A 195 20.38 11.11 2.54
CA PRO A 195 21.69 11.33 1.92
C PRO A 195 22.65 12.13 2.80
N TRP A 196 22.16 13.22 3.43
CA TRP A 196 22.97 14.04 4.33
C TRP A 196 23.52 13.23 5.51
N TYR A 197 22.68 12.46 6.19
CA TYR A 197 23.10 11.62 7.31
C TYR A 197 24.04 10.50 6.89
N THR A 198 23.84 9.94 5.68
CA THR A 198 24.78 8.96 5.10
C THR A 198 26.17 9.58 4.97
N LEU A 199 26.27 10.78 4.38
CA LEU A 199 27.52 11.52 4.23
C LEU A 199 28.19 11.81 5.59
N VAL A 200 27.41 12.25 6.58
CA VAL A 200 27.89 12.50 7.95
C VAL A 200 28.42 11.22 8.60
N GLN A 201 27.80 10.06 8.36
CA GLN A 201 28.30 8.79 8.88
C GLN A 201 29.67 8.40 8.31
N HIS A 202 29.97 8.72 7.04
CA HIS A 202 31.31 8.50 6.48
C HIS A 202 32.40 9.28 7.22
N TRP A 203 32.05 10.41 7.82
CA TRP A 203 32.96 11.22 8.64
C TRP A 203 33.08 10.73 10.08
N LYS A 204 31.98 10.23 10.66
CA LYS A 204 31.95 9.70 12.04
C LYS A 204 32.53 8.30 12.22
N LYS A 205 32.72 7.53 11.13
CA LYS A 205 33.35 6.20 11.20
C LYS A 205 34.78 6.28 11.76
N ALA A 206 35.06 5.49 12.79
CA ALA A 206 36.37 5.41 13.42
C ALA A 206 37.49 5.05 12.42
N PRO A 207 38.72 5.58 12.60
CA PRO A 207 39.89 5.16 11.83
C PRO A 207 40.08 3.64 11.96
N GLY A 208 40.08 2.91 10.84
CA GLY A 208 40.25 1.45 10.82
C GLY A 208 38.96 0.63 10.65
N ALA A 209 37.77 1.25 10.73
CA ALA A 209 36.52 0.56 10.39
C ALA A 209 36.50 0.16 8.91
N SER A 210 36.12 -1.09 8.62
CA SER A 210 36.07 -1.62 7.25
C SER A 210 35.22 -0.75 6.33
N ARG A 211 35.82 -0.25 5.24
CA ARG A 211 35.15 0.48 4.16
C ARG A 211 35.14 -0.39 2.91
N LYS A 212 34.01 -0.40 2.21
CA LYS A 212 33.87 -1.17 0.97
C LYS A 212 34.57 -0.50 -0.21
N LEU A 213 34.53 0.82 -0.24
CA LEU A 213 35.19 1.65 -1.24
C LEU A 213 36.19 2.59 -0.57
N PRO A 214 37.15 3.13 -1.32
CA PRO A 214 37.99 4.22 -0.82
C PRO A 214 37.11 5.38 -0.32
N LYS A 215 37.50 6.01 0.80
CA LYS A 215 36.72 7.09 1.45
C LYS A 215 36.28 8.18 0.48
N LEU A 216 37.16 8.56 -0.44
CA LEU A 216 36.91 9.60 -1.44
C LEU A 216 35.82 9.20 -2.44
N VAL A 217 35.75 7.91 -2.80
CA VAL A 217 34.75 7.39 -3.74
C VAL A 217 33.38 7.36 -3.07
N ASP A 218 33.27 6.83 -1.86
CA ASP A 218 32.02 6.87 -1.06
C ASP A 218 31.53 8.32 -0.90
N LEU A 219 32.44 9.23 -0.51
CA LEU A 219 32.11 10.64 -0.32
C LEU A 219 31.64 11.30 -1.62
N ALA A 220 32.28 11.01 -2.75
CA ALA A 220 31.87 11.55 -4.04
C ALA A 220 30.47 11.06 -4.43
N ILE A 221 30.19 9.76 -4.30
CA ILE A 221 28.89 9.17 -4.62
C ILE A 221 27.78 9.78 -3.75
N ASP A 222 27.99 9.89 -2.44
CA ASP A 222 26.99 10.44 -1.53
C ASP A 222 26.83 11.95 -1.67
N SER A 223 27.88 12.67 -2.06
CA SER A 223 27.79 14.10 -2.39
C SER A 223 26.96 14.31 -3.66
N VAL A 224 27.21 13.52 -4.72
CA VAL A 224 26.38 13.54 -5.94
C VAL A 224 24.93 13.20 -5.60
N ARG A 225 24.71 12.19 -4.76
CA ARG A 225 23.36 11.84 -4.28
C ARG A 225 22.67 12.99 -3.59
N LEU A 226 23.34 13.60 -2.62
CA LEU A 226 22.77 14.73 -1.89
C LEU A 226 22.38 15.86 -2.85
N VAL A 227 23.26 16.22 -3.79
CA VAL A 227 22.98 17.28 -4.77
C VAL A 227 21.80 16.92 -5.67
N VAL A 228 21.83 15.75 -6.31
CA VAL A 228 20.77 15.30 -7.23
C VAL A 228 19.43 15.19 -6.52
N CYS A 229 19.39 14.57 -5.34
CA CYS A 229 18.15 14.41 -4.58
C CYS A 229 17.64 15.74 -4.00
N THR A 230 18.53 16.68 -3.65
CA THR A 230 18.13 18.04 -3.21
C THR A 230 17.53 18.84 -4.36
N ILE A 231 18.11 18.75 -5.57
CA ILE A 231 17.54 19.37 -6.77
C ILE A 231 16.16 18.79 -7.07
N ALA A 232 16.04 17.45 -7.05
CA ALA A 232 14.77 16.77 -7.27
C ALA A 232 13.72 17.19 -6.21
N PHE A 233 14.12 17.31 -4.95
CA PHE A 233 13.26 17.84 -3.89
C PHE A 233 12.81 19.27 -4.17
N ALA A 234 13.71 20.17 -4.58
CA ALA A 234 13.36 21.56 -4.90
C ALA A 234 12.34 21.66 -6.05
N VAL A 235 12.46 20.80 -7.06
CA VAL A 235 11.49 20.72 -8.18
C VAL A 235 10.13 20.24 -7.68
N ILE A 236 10.08 19.16 -6.89
CA ILE A 236 8.83 18.64 -6.30
C ILE A 236 8.20 19.69 -5.38
N TRP A 237 9.00 20.36 -4.57
CA TRP A 237 8.56 21.43 -3.68
C TRP A 237 7.89 22.55 -4.47
N LEU A 238 8.55 23.06 -5.51
CA LEU A 238 8.02 24.12 -6.35
C LEU A 238 6.71 23.70 -7.02
N PHE A 239 6.67 22.49 -7.58
CA PHE A 239 5.48 21.94 -8.21
C PHE A 239 4.30 21.84 -7.24
N LEU A 240 4.50 21.21 -6.08
CA LEU A 240 3.43 21.02 -5.09
C LEU A 240 2.93 22.33 -4.51
N VAL A 241 3.82 23.29 -4.23
CA VAL A 241 3.43 24.62 -3.74
C VAL A 241 2.66 25.37 -4.81
N LEU A 242 3.11 25.38 -6.06
CA LEU A 242 2.40 26.03 -7.17
C LEU A 242 1.01 25.41 -7.37
N LEU A 243 0.93 24.08 -7.38
CA LEU A 243 -0.33 23.35 -7.46
C LEU A 243 -1.26 23.71 -6.30
N ALA A 244 -0.76 23.77 -5.07
CA ALA A 244 -1.51 24.20 -3.89
C ALA A 244 -2.08 25.61 -4.05
N THR A 245 -1.23 26.54 -4.51
CA THR A 245 -1.59 27.95 -4.71
C THR A 245 -2.68 28.09 -5.76
N VAL A 246 -2.63 27.31 -6.84
CA VAL A 246 -3.67 27.29 -7.89
C VAL A 246 -4.96 26.62 -7.40
N LEU A 247 -4.87 25.52 -6.65
CA LEU A 247 -6.05 24.82 -6.12
C LEU A 247 -6.75 25.58 -5.00
N THR A 248 -6.03 26.40 -4.23
CA THR A 248 -6.57 27.17 -3.10
C THR A 248 -7.78 28.05 -3.50
N PRO A 249 -7.73 28.89 -4.57
CA PRO A 249 -8.90 29.64 -5.03
C PRO A 249 -9.92 28.77 -5.76
N ILE A 250 -9.52 27.65 -6.39
CA ILE A 250 -10.43 26.77 -7.14
C ILE A 250 -11.34 25.97 -6.20
N LEU A 251 -10.81 25.43 -5.10
CA LEU A 251 -11.56 24.55 -4.19
C LEU A 251 -12.84 25.19 -3.63
N PRO A 252 -12.85 26.45 -3.15
CA PRO A 252 -14.07 27.13 -2.74
C PRO A 252 -15.04 27.38 -3.90
N LEU A 253 -14.53 27.62 -5.11
CA LEU A 253 -15.32 27.87 -6.32
C LEU A 253 -15.96 26.58 -6.88
N ILE A 254 -15.43 25.40 -6.52
CA ILE A 254 -16.06 24.12 -6.86
C ILE A 254 -17.45 24.01 -6.20
N SER A 255 -17.65 24.53 -4.99
CA SER A 255 -18.93 24.42 -4.28
C SER A 255 -20.13 24.97 -5.07
N PRO A 256 -20.10 26.19 -5.65
CA PRO A 256 -21.17 26.66 -6.52
C PRO A 256 -21.23 25.94 -7.88
N LEU A 257 -20.10 25.48 -8.42
CA LEU A 257 -20.07 24.69 -9.67
C LEU A 257 -20.78 23.34 -9.53
N LEU A 258 -20.83 22.75 -8.33
CA LEU A 258 -21.57 21.52 -8.04
C LEU A 258 -23.10 21.67 -8.07
N LEU A 259 -23.60 22.91 -8.13
CA LEU A 259 -25.02 23.16 -8.39
C LEU A 259 -25.39 22.89 -9.86
N ILE A 260 -24.39 22.79 -10.76
CA ILE A 260 -24.59 22.48 -12.17
C ILE A 260 -24.70 20.95 -12.34
N PRO A 261 -25.85 20.41 -12.81
CA PRO A 261 -26.11 18.97 -12.84
C PRO A 261 -25.10 18.13 -13.64
N TRP A 262 -24.56 18.65 -14.75
CA TRP A 262 -23.52 17.92 -15.50
C TRP A 262 -22.21 17.85 -14.72
N PHE A 263 -21.80 18.96 -14.09
CA PHE A 263 -20.50 19.05 -13.41
C PHE A 263 -20.51 18.17 -12.17
N LYS A 264 -21.65 18.12 -11.49
CA LYS A 264 -21.93 17.20 -10.39
C LYS A 264 -21.68 15.73 -10.77
N LYS A 265 -22.14 15.26 -11.95
CA LYS A 265 -21.93 13.87 -12.39
C LYS A 265 -20.45 13.53 -12.63
N VAL A 266 -19.66 14.47 -13.14
CA VAL A 266 -18.22 14.25 -13.44
C VAL A 266 -17.35 14.36 -12.19
N ALA A 267 -17.69 15.27 -11.27
CA ALA A 267 -16.87 15.57 -10.10
C ALA A 267 -17.22 14.74 -8.84
N GLN A 268 -18.39 14.08 -8.80
CA GLN A 268 -18.90 13.41 -7.59
C GLN A 268 -17.94 12.36 -7.02
N GLY A 269 -17.41 11.45 -7.85
CA GLY A 269 -16.55 10.37 -7.36
C GLY A 269 -15.26 10.85 -6.68
N PHE A 270 -14.69 11.97 -7.13
CA PHE A 270 -13.49 12.56 -6.52
C PHE A 270 -13.82 13.34 -5.24
N ILE A 271 -14.97 14.00 -5.21
CA ILE A 271 -15.41 14.85 -4.10
C ILE A 271 -15.92 14.01 -2.93
N ASP A 272 -16.67 12.95 -3.21
CA ASP A 272 -17.23 12.07 -2.19
C ASP A 272 -16.08 11.42 -1.38
N GLY A 273 -15.02 10.93 -2.02
CA GLY A 273 -13.84 10.38 -1.31
C GLY A 273 -13.06 11.39 -0.44
N ILE A 274 -12.98 12.66 -0.85
CA ILE A 274 -12.34 13.72 -0.04
C ILE A 274 -13.23 14.12 1.14
N ILE A 275 -14.54 14.25 0.90
CA ILE A 275 -15.52 14.64 1.91
C ILE A 275 -15.59 13.60 3.03
N GLU A 276 -15.55 12.32 2.67
CA GLU A 276 -15.63 11.18 3.60
C GLU A 276 -14.43 11.10 4.54
N SER A 277 -13.21 11.28 4.03
CA SER A 277 -11.99 11.23 4.86
C SER A 277 -11.87 12.43 5.81
N ILE A 278 -12.25 13.63 5.36
CA ILE A 278 -12.16 14.88 6.13
C ILE A 278 -13.29 14.99 7.16
N GLY A 279 -14.50 14.51 6.83
CA GLY A 279 -15.69 14.59 7.69
C GLY A 279 -15.51 13.85 9.02
N ASP A 280 -14.88 12.68 9.02
CA ASP A 280 -14.66 11.87 10.23
C ASP A 280 -13.63 12.50 11.18
N VAL A 281 -12.54 13.07 10.64
CA VAL A 281 -11.55 13.81 11.45
C VAL A 281 -12.23 14.95 12.19
N ALA A 282 -13.07 15.72 11.48
CA ALA A 282 -13.77 16.84 12.07
C ALA A 282 -14.83 16.39 13.09
N ALA A 283 -15.55 15.30 12.81
CA ALA A 283 -16.50 14.70 13.76
C ALA A 283 -15.80 14.24 15.05
N TRP A 284 -14.67 13.54 14.93
CA TRP A 284 -13.86 13.14 16.08
C TRP A 284 -13.38 14.36 16.89
N LYS A 285 -12.83 15.37 16.20
CA LYS A 285 -12.19 16.52 16.85
C LYS A 285 -13.16 17.47 17.53
N GLU A 286 -14.35 17.67 16.97
CA GLU A 286 -15.27 18.73 17.40
C GLU A 286 -16.55 18.24 18.06
N ARG A 287 -16.89 16.95 17.89
CA ARG A 287 -18.17 16.36 18.34
C ARG A 287 -17.92 15.15 19.26
N PRO A 288 -17.68 15.37 20.58
CA PRO A 288 -17.36 14.29 21.53
C PRO A 288 -18.37 13.14 21.58
N VAL A 289 -19.66 13.41 21.35
CA VAL A 289 -20.70 12.37 21.29
C VAL A 289 -20.48 11.43 20.10
N ARG A 290 -20.10 11.96 18.93
CA ARG A 290 -19.78 11.14 17.73
C ARG A 290 -18.46 10.40 17.93
N ALA A 291 -17.47 11.04 18.55
CA ALA A 291 -16.20 10.41 18.92
C ALA A 291 -16.40 9.22 19.88
N SER A 292 -17.30 9.36 20.87
CA SER A 292 -17.69 8.28 21.76
C SER A 292 -18.33 7.11 20.99
N ALA A 293 -19.22 7.40 20.03
CA ALA A 293 -19.80 6.36 19.17
C ALA A 293 -18.75 5.57 18.38
N MET A 294 -17.71 6.24 17.84
CA MET A 294 -16.58 5.56 17.18
C MET A 294 -15.84 4.61 18.12
N ARG A 295 -15.64 4.98 19.39
CA ARG A 295 -14.97 4.14 20.40
C ARG A 295 -15.84 2.96 20.84
N LEU A 296 -17.15 3.18 20.97
CA LEU A 296 -18.12 2.12 21.28
C LEU A 296 -18.07 1.00 20.23
N VAL A 297 -17.99 1.33 18.94
CA VAL A 297 -17.85 0.34 17.87
C VAL A 297 -16.61 -0.55 18.05
N VAL A 298 -15.47 0.03 18.43
CA VAL A 298 -14.25 -0.75 18.70
C VAL A 298 -14.44 -1.65 19.91
N ARG A 299 -15.02 -1.14 20.99
CA ARG A 299 -15.28 -1.90 22.22
C ARG A 299 -16.22 -3.07 21.96
N ASP A 300 -17.31 -2.84 21.24
CA ASP A 300 -18.32 -3.85 20.97
C ASP A 300 -17.77 -4.95 20.05
N ALA A 301 -16.92 -4.59 19.07
CA ALA A 301 -16.18 -5.57 18.27
C ALA A 301 -15.21 -6.40 19.13
N LEU A 302 -14.44 -5.77 20.03
CA LEU A 302 -13.54 -6.50 20.95
C LEU A 302 -14.31 -7.43 21.90
N ALA A 303 -15.45 -6.97 22.44
CA ALA A 303 -16.33 -7.81 23.26
C ALA A 303 -16.82 -9.03 22.48
N ARG A 304 -17.23 -8.83 21.23
CA ARG A 304 -17.65 -9.93 20.36
C ARG A 304 -16.50 -10.89 20.01
N ALA A 305 -15.30 -10.36 19.75
CA ALA A 305 -14.11 -11.20 19.52
C ALA A 305 -13.81 -12.07 20.75
N LYS A 306 -13.87 -11.50 21.95
CA LYS A 306 -13.70 -12.21 23.23
C LYS A 306 -14.74 -13.31 23.41
N GLU A 307 -16.02 -13.05 23.11
CA GLU A 307 -17.07 -14.07 23.14
C GLU A 307 -16.81 -15.23 22.18
N LEU A 308 -16.28 -14.95 20.98
CA LEU A 308 -15.99 -15.96 19.97
C LEU A 308 -14.82 -16.86 20.37
N VAL A 309 -13.78 -16.31 21.02
CA VAL A 309 -12.58 -17.07 21.39
C VAL A 309 -12.64 -17.69 22.79
N GLY A 310 -13.53 -17.23 23.66
CA GLY A 310 -13.64 -17.71 25.04
C GLY A 310 -12.50 -17.21 25.93
N ASP A 311 -12.20 -17.96 27.00
CA ASP A 311 -11.19 -17.55 28.00
C ASP A 311 -9.76 -17.85 27.61
N ASP A 312 -9.52 -18.92 26.86
CA ASP A 312 -8.18 -19.39 26.51
C ASP A 312 -7.70 -18.92 25.12
N GLY A 313 -8.60 -18.32 24.31
CA GLY A 313 -8.27 -17.89 22.95
C GLY A 313 -7.72 -16.46 22.85
N ASP A 314 -7.12 -16.15 21.70
CA ASP A 314 -6.33 -14.92 21.48
C ASP A 314 -7.06 -13.89 20.62
N VAL A 315 -7.08 -12.62 21.04
CA VAL A 315 -7.62 -11.51 20.24
C VAL A 315 -6.48 -10.60 19.75
N GLN A 316 -6.48 -10.33 18.44
CA GLN A 316 -5.56 -9.40 17.81
C GLN A 316 -6.31 -8.20 17.26
N LEU A 317 -5.84 -7.00 17.57
CA LEU A 317 -6.42 -5.75 17.08
C LEU A 317 -5.57 -5.19 15.95
N PHE A 318 -6.16 -5.03 14.77
CA PHE A 318 -5.50 -4.49 13.59
C PHE A 318 -6.22 -3.25 13.11
N ALA A 319 -5.56 -2.11 13.17
CA ALA A 319 -6.21 -0.82 13.00
C ALA A 319 -5.49 0.06 11.98
N HIS A 320 -6.23 0.55 10.99
CA HIS A 320 -5.73 1.34 9.88
C HIS A 320 -6.14 2.82 9.97
N SER A 321 -5.25 3.73 9.55
CA SER A 321 -5.52 5.16 9.41
C SER A 321 -6.03 5.82 10.70
N GLN A 322 -7.16 6.54 10.67
CA GLN A 322 -7.80 7.13 11.84
C GLN A 322 -8.29 6.08 12.84
N GLY A 323 -8.67 4.89 12.35
CA GLY A 323 -9.04 3.75 13.20
C GLY A 323 -7.91 3.31 14.12
N ALA A 324 -6.65 3.46 13.71
CA ALA A 324 -5.51 3.23 14.59
C ALA A 324 -5.49 4.17 15.79
N ALA A 325 -5.81 5.45 15.59
CA ALA A 325 -5.85 6.44 16.67
C ALA A 325 -7.00 6.16 17.65
N VAL A 326 -8.20 5.92 17.11
CA VAL A 326 -9.40 5.62 17.90
C VAL A 326 -9.23 4.31 18.67
N ALA A 327 -8.73 3.27 18.01
CA ALA A 327 -8.52 1.95 18.62
C ALA A 327 -7.46 1.98 19.72
N THR A 328 -6.34 2.70 19.51
CA THR A 328 -5.28 2.82 20.52
C THR A 328 -5.78 3.56 21.75
N LEU A 329 -6.53 4.65 21.57
CA LEU A 329 -7.13 5.40 22.67
C LEU A 329 -8.15 4.54 23.42
N ALA A 330 -9.08 3.88 22.71
CA ALA A 330 -10.06 3.00 23.35
C ALA A 330 -9.37 1.88 24.14
N LEU A 331 -8.40 1.19 23.53
CA LEU A 331 -7.72 0.03 24.12
C LEU A 331 -6.90 0.39 25.38
N PHE A 332 -6.18 1.51 25.38
CA PHE A 332 -5.27 1.85 26.50
C PHE A 332 -5.81 2.90 27.47
N GLU A 333 -6.76 3.77 27.06
CA GLU A 333 -7.33 4.77 27.97
C GLU A 333 -8.62 4.31 28.66
N GLU A 334 -9.49 3.61 27.93
CA GLU A 334 -10.85 3.29 28.37
C GLU A 334 -11.04 1.82 28.75
N LEU A 335 -10.23 0.92 28.19
CA LEU A 335 -10.34 -0.52 28.39
C LEU A 335 -9.10 -1.09 29.11
N THR A 336 -9.25 -2.30 29.63
CA THR A 336 -8.13 -3.15 30.06
C THR A 336 -7.94 -4.23 29.00
N PRO A 337 -6.83 -4.27 28.25
CA PRO A 337 -6.65 -5.21 27.14
C PRO A 337 -6.83 -6.69 27.52
N SER A 338 -6.41 -7.07 28.73
CA SER A 338 -6.53 -8.43 29.26
C SER A 338 -7.99 -8.89 29.41
N ASP A 339 -8.92 -7.98 29.70
CA ASP A 339 -10.35 -8.32 29.86
C ASP A 339 -10.97 -8.79 28.53
N PHE A 340 -10.33 -8.45 27.41
CA PHE A 340 -10.74 -8.79 26.05
C PHE A 340 -9.79 -9.79 25.37
N ASN A 341 -8.87 -10.42 26.12
CA ASN A 341 -7.83 -11.32 25.61
C ASN A 341 -6.96 -10.69 24.50
N VAL A 342 -6.76 -9.36 24.51
CA VAL A 342 -5.98 -8.69 23.47
C VAL A 342 -4.48 -8.87 23.74
N SER A 343 -3.80 -9.65 22.90
CA SER A 343 -2.34 -9.85 23.01
C SER A 343 -1.52 -8.94 22.09
N ARG A 344 -2.14 -8.41 21.03
CA ARG A 344 -1.44 -7.67 19.97
C ARG A 344 -2.25 -6.52 19.41
N LEU A 345 -1.57 -5.40 19.22
CA LEU A 345 -2.06 -4.23 18.49
C LEU A 345 -1.13 -3.96 17.30
N SER A 346 -1.66 -4.07 16.08
CA SER A 346 -0.98 -3.67 14.86
C SER A 346 -1.63 -2.40 14.30
N THR A 347 -0.92 -1.28 14.37
CA THR A 347 -1.37 -0.02 13.79
C THR A 347 -0.75 0.16 12.41
N VAL A 348 -1.54 0.54 11.41
CA VAL A 348 -1.07 0.70 10.02
C VAL A 348 -1.47 2.06 9.49
N GLY A 349 -0.53 2.80 8.91
CA GLY A 349 -0.79 4.17 8.42
C GLY A 349 -1.33 5.09 9.52
N ALA A 350 -0.88 4.88 10.76
CA ALA A 350 -1.60 5.30 11.96
C ALA A 350 -1.68 6.83 12.12
N ALA A 351 -2.88 7.37 12.31
CA ALA A 351 -3.08 8.80 12.55
C ALA A 351 -3.00 9.19 14.05
N VAL A 352 -2.40 8.36 14.91
CA VAL A 352 -2.44 8.45 16.39
C VAL A 352 -2.12 9.84 16.93
N VAL A 353 -0.94 10.38 16.60
CA VAL A 353 -0.49 11.70 17.10
C VAL A 353 -1.18 12.86 16.37
N LEU A 354 -1.83 12.57 15.25
CA LEU A 354 -2.41 13.56 14.35
C LEU A 354 -3.86 13.83 14.70
N LEU A 355 -4.60 12.76 14.99
CA LEU A 355 -5.99 12.81 15.36
C LEU A 355 -6.17 13.27 16.82
N GLY A 356 -5.20 13.01 17.71
CA GLY A 356 -5.24 13.40 19.13
C GLY A 356 -6.55 13.01 19.84
N ARG A 357 -6.85 13.66 20.97
CA ARG A 357 -8.11 13.43 21.71
C ARG A 357 -9.28 14.25 21.15
N ASP A 358 -10.50 13.74 21.33
CA ASP A 358 -11.76 14.45 21.04
C ASP A 358 -11.98 15.65 21.98
N ARG A 359 -12.60 16.72 21.46
CA ARG A 359 -12.81 17.98 22.21
C ARG A 359 -14.12 18.66 21.82
N TRP A 360 -14.65 19.46 22.72
CA TRP A 360 -15.78 20.33 22.40
C TRP A 360 -15.31 21.50 21.51
N LEU A 361 -15.78 21.53 20.26
CA LEU A 361 -15.55 22.64 19.31
C LEU A 361 -14.06 22.97 19.09
N GLY A 362 -13.18 21.97 19.09
CA GLY A 362 -11.79 22.14 18.67
C GLY A 362 -10.89 22.96 19.61
N ARG A 363 -11.23 23.07 20.91
CA ARG A 363 -10.41 23.79 21.91
C ARG A 363 -8.94 23.31 21.93
N PRO A 364 -7.96 24.19 22.19
CA PRO A 364 -6.55 23.81 22.27
C PRO A 364 -6.25 23.19 23.64
N ASP A 365 -6.11 21.86 23.67
CA ASP A 365 -5.48 21.11 24.76
C ASP A 365 -4.16 20.49 24.26
N GLU A 366 -3.15 20.38 25.12
CA GLU A 366 -1.95 19.59 24.85
C GLU A 366 -2.25 18.11 25.13
N TYR A 367 -1.87 17.21 24.22
CA TYR A 367 -2.14 15.77 24.35
C TYR A 367 -0.94 14.98 23.86
N ALA A 368 -0.30 14.26 24.79
CA ALA A 368 0.92 13.48 24.61
C ALA A 368 0.76 12.13 25.33
N PRO A 369 -0.01 11.18 24.76
CA PRO A 369 -0.47 10.00 25.49
C PRO A 369 0.44 8.77 25.36
N VAL A 370 1.46 8.81 24.50
CA VAL A 370 2.22 7.60 24.13
C VAL A 370 2.98 7.06 25.34
N SER A 371 3.60 7.93 26.14
CA SER A 371 4.21 7.53 27.42
C SER A 371 3.21 6.84 28.35
N ASP A 372 2.00 7.39 28.47
CA ASP A 372 0.97 6.92 29.40
C ASP A 372 0.42 5.57 28.95
N TRP A 373 0.15 5.41 27.66
CA TRP A 373 -0.30 4.14 27.08
C TRP A 373 0.75 3.04 27.27
N LEU A 374 2.03 3.35 27.04
CA LEU A 374 3.12 2.40 27.26
C LEU A 374 3.29 2.04 28.74
N ALA A 375 3.08 2.99 29.65
CA ALA A 375 3.11 2.76 31.09
C ALA A 375 1.95 1.85 31.53
N ARG A 376 0.74 2.12 31.05
CA ARG A 376 -0.46 1.29 31.32
C ARG A 376 -0.30 -0.13 30.79
N ASN A 377 0.17 -0.26 29.54
CA ASN A 377 0.44 -1.57 28.94
C ASN A 377 1.47 -2.38 29.74
N ARG A 378 2.47 -1.72 30.34
CA ARG A 378 3.42 -2.40 31.23
C ARG A 378 2.79 -2.81 32.56
N ALA A 379 1.94 -1.96 33.13
CA ALA A 379 1.31 -2.21 34.43
C ALA A 379 0.42 -3.47 34.42
N ALA A 380 -0.04 -3.91 33.24
CA ALA A 380 -0.82 -5.14 33.06
C ALA A 380 -0.04 -6.45 33.34
N GLY A 381 1.27 -6.40 33.60
CA GLY A 381 2.09 -7.59 33.86
C GLY A 381 2.48 -8.34 32.58
N ALA A 382 3.28 -9.42 32.72
CA ALA A 382 3.80 -10.14 31.56
C ALA A 382 2.72 -10.81 30.71
N ASP A 383 1.68 -11.36 31.36
CA ASP A 383 0.60 -12.12 30.72
C ASP A 383 -0.54 -11.22 30.20
N GLY A 384 -0.61 -9.95 30.65
CA GLY A 384 -1.60 -8.96 30.21
C GLY A 384 -1.06 -7.92 29.22
N ARG A 385 0.20 -8.05 28.78
CA ARG A 385 0.86 -7.04 27.94
C ARG A 385 0.51 -7.22 26.47
N VAL A 386 0.14 -6.12 25.83
CA VAL A 386 -0.10 -6.02 24.39
C VAL A 386 1.22 -5.77 23.65
N ASP A 387 1.57 -6.64 22.70
CA ASP A 387 2.63 -6.36 21.73
C ASP A 387 2.13 -5.31 20.71
N TRP A 388 2.69 -4.10 20.76
CA TRP A 388 2.30 -3.00 19.88
C TRP A 388 3.34 -2.76 18.78
N ALA A 389 2.93 -3.01 17.53
CA ALA A 389 3.70 -2.75 16.31
C ALA A 389 3.01 -1.69 15.44
N ASN A 390 3.78 -0.73 14.94
CA ASN A 390 3.33 0.34 14.07
C ASN A 390 3.98 0.24 12.68
N TYR A 391 3.15 0.05 11.66
CA TYR A 391 3.56 -0.01 10.25
C TYR A 391 3.23 1.30 9.57
N TRP A 392 4.22 1.93 8.96
CA TRP A 392 4.03 3.20 8.25
C TRP A 392 4.84 3.23 6.96
N ALA A 393 4.17 3.58 5.88
CA ALA A 393 4.80 3.76 4.59
C ALA A 393 5.54 5.10 4.57
N ILE A 394 6.72 5.09 3.96
CA ILE A 394 7.68 6.19 4.03
C ILE A 394 7.17 7.47 3.38
N TRP A 395 6.25 7.35 2.43
CA TRP A 395 5.64 8.48 1.73
C TRP A 395 4.15 8.66 2.02
N ASP A 396 3.59 7.95 3.01
CA ASP A 396 2.21 8.13 3.42
C ASP A 396 2.03 9.46 4.20
N PRO A 397 1.28 10.43 3.67
CA PRO A 397 1.12 11.75 4.30
C PRO A 397 0.07 11.78 5.42
N PHE A 398 -0.75 10.74 5.52
CA PHE A 398 -1.81 10.62 6.53
C PHE A 398 -1.32 9.86 7.76
N SER A 399 -0.31 9.01 7.61
CA SER A 399 0.40 8.39 8.72
C SER A 399 1.12 9.43 9.58
N ALA A 400 1.19 9.18 10.90
CA ALA A 400 2.04 9.93 11.82
C ALA A 400 3.54 9.66 11.60
N GLY A 401 3.88 8.67 10.76
CA GLY A 401 5.21 8.06 10.73
C GLY A 401 5.45 7.28 12.04
N PRO A 402 6.67 7.32 12.58
CA PRO A 402 6.94 6.79 13.91
C PRO A 402 6.09 7.46 14.99
N ILE A 403 5.62 6.69 15.97
CA ILE A 403 4.77 7.18 17.05
C ILE A 403 5.65 7.60 18.23
N ALA A 404 5.55 8.87 18.61
CA ALA A 404 6.13 9.46 19.81
C ALA A 404 5.39 10.75 20.18
N ASP A 405 5.44 11.11 21.47
CA ASP A 405 4.75 12.28 22.02
C ASP A 405 5.21 13.61 21.40
N THR A 406 6.49 13.73 21.07
CA THR A 406 7.07 14.99 20.57
C THR A 406 7.55 14.88 19.12
N ALA A 407 7.50 16.01 18.39
CA ALA A 407 8.00 16.06 17.01
C ALA A 407 9.51 15.75 16.91
N PRO A 408 10.39 16.25 17.81
CA PRO A 408 11.78 15.83 17.85
C PRO A 408 11.94 14.32 18.07
N GLY A 409 11.12 13.73 18.95
CA GLY A 409 11.18 12.30 19.22
C GLY A 409 10.75 11.44 18.03
N ARG A 410 9.70 11.84 17.31
CA ARG A 410 9.32 11.19 16.04
C ARG A 410 10.45 11.26 15.00
N ARG A 411 11.12 12.41 14.90
CA ARG A 411 12.26 12.60 13.98
C ARG A 411 13.47 11.75 14.38
N GLU A 412 13.75 11.59 15.68
CA GLU A 412 14.77 10.68 16.18
C GLU A 412 14.44 9.22 15.82
N ARG A 413 13.22 8.76 16.10
CA ARG A 413 12.77 7.39 15.77
C ARG A 413 12.82 7.14 14.25
N TRP A 414 12.39 8.12 13.45
CA TRP A 414 12.48 8.07 11.99
C TRP A 414 13.93 7.94 11.52
N ARG A 415 14.86 8.72 12.10
CA ARG A 415 16.29 8.64 11.79
C ARG A 415 16.83 7.25 12.14
N ASN A 416 16.43 6.70 13.28
CA ASN A 416 16.88 5.39 13.75
C ASN A 416 16.38 4.24 12.86
N ALA A 417 15.30 4.43 12.10
CA ALA A 417 14.89 3.47 11.07
C ALA A 417 15.94 3.35 9.96
N TYR A 418 16.71 4.38 9.64
CA TYR A 418 17.78 4.31 8.63
C TYR A 418 19.17 4.14 9.23
N PHE A 419 19.38 4.71 10.41
CA PHE A 419 20.67 4.79 11.08
C PHE A 419 20.49 4.37 12.53
N PRO A 420 20.44 3.05 12.82
CA PRO A 420 20.23 2.54 14.16
C PRO A 420 21.25 3.11 15.15
N GLY A 421 20.76 3.52 16.31
CA GLY A 421 21.54 4.08 17.39
C GLY A 421 20.70 4.24 18.64
N ASP A 422 21.31 4.74 19.71
CA ASP A 422 20.58 5.04 20.94
C ASP A 422 19.49 6.09 20.64
N SER A 423 18.24 5.73 20.95
CA SER A 423 17.10 6.66 20.97
C SER A 423 16.98 7.22 22.39
N THR A 424 16.24 8.29 22.60
CA THR A 424 15.71 8.65 23.94
C THR A 424 14.19 8.63 23.96
N SER A 425 13.59 8.54 22.78
CA SER A 425 12.16 8.68 22.55
C SER A 425 11.41 7.36 22.71
N THR A 426 10.40 7.37 23.58
CA THR A 426 9.46 6.26 23.80
C THR A 426 8.54 6.06 22.58
N GLY A 427 8.02 4.85 22.41
CA GLY A 427 7.13 4.48 21.31
C GLY A 427 7.06 2.97 21.06
N PRO A 428 6.07 2.51 20.27
CA PRO A 428 5.90 1.09 19.91
C PRO A 428 7.02 0.58 19.00
N GLU A 429 7.03 -0.70 18.66
CA GLU A 429 7.93 -1.21 17.62
C GLU A 429 7.57 -0.57 16.26
N GLU A 430 8.53 -0.01 15.54
CA GLU A 430 8.29 0.69 14.27
C GLU A 430 8.73 -0.13 13.07
N HIS A 431 7.86 -0.21 12.08
CA HIS A 431 8.07 -0.88 10.80
C HIS A 431 7.87 0.13 9.68
N ALA A 432 8.98 0.70 9.21
CA ALA A 432 8.96 1.55 8.02
C ALA A 432 8.85 0.69 6.76
N VAL A 433 7.78 0.87 5.98
CA VAL A 433 7.50 0.04 4.79
C VAL A 433 7.62 0.84 3.49
N HIS A 434 7.93 0.15 2.39
CA HIS A 434 7.85 0.68 1.04
C HIS A 434 6.63 0.06 0.35
N ASN A 435 5.60 0.86 0.09
CA ASN A 435 4.33 0.33 -0.40
C ASN A 435 4.19 0.43 -1.93
N THR A 436 3.94 1.62 -2.46
CA THR A 436 3.72 1.88 -3.90
C THR A 436 4.72 2.86 -4.50
N SER A 437 5.47 3.58 -3.65
CA SER A 437 6.30 4.73 -4.04
C SER A 437 5.50 5.89 -4.61
N GLN A 438 4.20 5.96 -4.29
CA GLN A 438 3.30 7.05 -4.65
C GLN A 438 2.60 7.52 -3.36
N PRO A 439 2.82 8.77 -2.90
CA PRO A 439 2.32 9.23 -1.61
C PRO A 439 0.83 8.98 -1.35
N PHE A 440 -0.02 9.19 -2.36
CA PHE A 440 -1.47 9.04 -2.23
C PHE A 440 -1.93 7.57 -2.17
N LEU A 441 -1.29 6.68 -2.92
CA LEU A 441 -1.62 5.25 -2.89
C LEU A 441 -0.99 4.57 -1.67
N ASP A 442 0.15 5.06 -1.19
CA ASP A 442 0.87 4.48 -0.04
C ASP A 442 -0.02 4.35 1.20
N HIS A 443 -0.99 5.27 1.38
CA HIS A 443 -1.94 5.22 2.48
C HIS A 443 -3.05 4.19 2.30
N SER A 444 -3.62 4.04 1.10
CA SER A 444 -4.82 3.23 0.91
C SER A 444 -4.55 1.75 0.70
N VAL A 445 -3.35 1.36 0.24
CA VAL A 445 -3.10 -0.02 -0.22
C VAL A 445 -2.13 -0.81 0.65
N TYR A 446 -2.06 -0.55 1.96
CA TYR A 446 -1.20 -1.36 2.84
C TYR A 446 -1.53 -2.86 2.80
N PHE A 447 -2.79 -3.22 2.55
CA PHE A 447 -3.24 -4.60 2.39
C PHE A 447 -2.64 -5.31 1.17
N GLN A 448 -2.08 -4.56 0.20
CA GLN A 448 -1.36 -5.12 -0.95
C GLN A 448 0.14 -5.33 -0.67
N ASN A 449 0.67 -4.83 0.46
CA ASN A 449 2.07 -5.02 0.81
C ASN A 449 2.27 -6.37 1.51
N THR A 450 2.39 -7.42 0.70
CA THR A 450 2.45 -8.79 1.20
C THR A 450 3.63 -9.03 2.14
N ILE A 451 4.84 -8.63 1.72
CA ILE A 451 6.08 -8.98 2.44
C ILE A 451 6.23 -8.22 3.76
N GLN A 452 5.86 -6.93 3.79
CA GLN A 452 6.17 -6.07 4.94
C GLN A 452 4.99 -5.87 5.91
N VAL A 453 3.76 -6.19 5.50
CA VAL A 453 2.55 -5.98 6.32
C VAL A 453 1.71 -7.26 6.44
N VAL A 454 1.27 -7.84 5.31
CA VAL A 454 0.32 -8.97 5.34
C VAL A 454 0.95 -10.23 5.91
N GLU A 455 2.15 -10.60 5.47
CA GLU A 455 2.82 -11.82 5.95
C GLU A 455 3.17 -11.78 7.43
N PRO A 456 3.76 -10.71 7.99
CA PRO A 456 3.96 -10.59 9.42
C PRO A 456 2.64 -10.78 10.19
N THR A 457 1.54 -10.13 9.77
CA THR A 457 0.22 -10.30 10.39
C THR A 457 -0.31 -11.72 10.26
N ALA A 458 -0.21 -12.33 9.08
CA ALA A 458 -0.61 -13.71 8.83
C ALA A 458 0.14 -14.69 9.73
N ARG A 459 1.46 -14.51 9.91
CA ARG A 459 2.27 -15.35 10.82
C ARG A 459 1.86 -15.18 12.28
N HIS A 460 1.52 -13.97 12.73
CA HIS A 460 0.97 -13.77 14.07
C HIS A 460 -0.38 -14.46 14.27
N LEU A 461 -1.24 -14.47 13.25
CA LEU A 461 -2.52 -15.20 13.29
C LEU A 461 -2.38 -16.72 13.20
N LEU A 462 -1.30 -17.22 12.60
CA LEU A 462 -0.93 -18.64 12.62
C LEU A 462 -0.31 -19.07 13.96
N GLY A 463 0.11 -18.12 14.79
CA GLY A 463 0.47 -18.36 16.17
C GLY A 463 1.94 -18.65 16.45
N PRO A 464 2.29 -18.82 17.74
CA PRO A 464 3.67 -19.00 18.17
C PRO A 464 4.27 -20.33 17.71
N ASP A 465 3.45 -21.37 17.51
CA ASP A 465 3.88 -22.70 17.06
C ASP A 465 4.08 -22.77 15.53
N PHE A 466 3.72 -21.73 14.79
CA PHE A 466 4.01 -21.65 13.37
C PHE A 466 5.45 -21.17 13.16
N PRO A 467 6.22 -21.76 12.22
CA PRO A 467 7.64 -21.49 12.10
C PRO A 467 7.88 -20.05 11.65
N LYS A 468 8.83 -19.37 12.31
CA LYS A 468 9.30 -18.05 11.89
C LYS A 468 10.08 -18.16 10.58
N ALA A 469 10.00 -17.13 9.75
CA ALA A 469 10.87 -17.04 8.58
C ALA A 469 12.35 -16.97 9.03
N PRO A 470 13.27 -17.74 8.40
CA PRO A 470 14.69 -17.58 8.65
C PRO A 470 15.11 -16.12 8.45
N VAL A 471 15.94 -15.59 9.36
CA VAL A 471 16.26 -14.16 9.41
C VAL A 471 16.88 -13.69 8.09
N ALA A 472 17.83 -14.47 7.55
CA ALA A 472 18.46 -14.13 6.29
C ALA A 472 17.47 -14.12 5.11
N VAL A 473 16.52 -15.06 5.07
CA VAL A 473 15.49 -15.14 4.01
C VAL A 473 14.57 -13.93 4.06
N ALA A 474 14.03 -13.61 5.24
CA ALA A 474 13.17 -12.44 5.43
C ALA A 474 13.87 -11.13 5.07
N GLN A 475 15.16 -10.99 5.43
CA GLN A 475 15.94 -9.82 5.06
C GLN A 475 16.18 -9.72 3.54
N VAL A 476 16.50 -10.82 2.87
CA VAL A 476 16.63 -10.83 1.39
C VAL A 476 15.31 -10.44 0.73
N GLU A 477 14.18 -10.99 1.18
CA GLU A 477 12.85 -10.65 0.67
C GLU A 477 12.52 -9.17 0.85
N ASN A 478 12.75 -8.64 2.05
CA ASN A 478 12.53 -7.24 2.34
C ASN A 478 13.41 -6.32 1.48
N LEU A 479 14.72 -6.60 1.38
CA LEU A 479 15.65 -5.80 0.59
C LEU A 479 15.28 -5.78 -0.90
N LEU A 480 14.92 -6.94 -1.48
CA LEU A 480 14.50 -7.01 -2.88
C LEU A 480 13.15 -6.32 -3.12
N SER A 481 12.20 -6.46 -2.19
CA SER A 481 10.93 -5.72 -2.23
C SER A 481 11.18 -4.21 -2.26
N VAL A 482 12.04 -3.71 -1.38
CA VAL A 482 12.39 -2.27 -1.34
C VAL A 482 13.06 -1.82 -2.64
N ILE A 483 13.96 -2.61 -3.21
CA ILE A 483 14.58 -2.31 -4.52
C ILE A 483 13.52 -2.21 -5.61
N ASP A 484 12.56 -3.14 -5.66
CA ASP A 484 11.47 -3.17 -6.64
C ASP A 484 10.60 -1.91 -6.52
N LYS A 485 10.13 -1.58 -5.31
CA LYS A 485 9.30 -0.41 -5.06
C LYS A 485 10.03 0.90 -5.37
N LYS A 486 11.28 1.06 -4.93
CA LYS A 486 12.07 2.25 -5.28
C LYS A 486 12.25 2.37 -6.80
N SER A 487 12.53 1.26 -7.47
CA SER A 487 12.67 1.24 -8.94
C SER A 487 11.36 1.63 -9.63
N LEU A 488 10.20 1.21 -9.12
CA LEU A 488 8.89 1.61 -9.65
C LEU A 488 8.68 3.13 -9.57
N GLY A 489 9.06 3.75 -8.44
CA GLY A 489 8.99 5.19 -8.24
C GLY A 489 9.95 5.97 -9.15
N ILE A 490 11.18 5.48 -9.31
CA ILE A 490 12.15 6.07 -10.26
C ILE A 490 11.64 5.97 -11.69
N ASN A 491 11.11 4.81 -12.09
CA ASN A 491 10.52 4.63 -13.41
C ASN A 491 9.33 5.58 -13.63
N MET A 492 8.52 5.84 -12.60
CA MET A 492 7.43 6.81 -12.68
C MET A 492 7.96 8.23 -12.94
N LEU A 493 8.98 8.68 -12.21
CA LEU A 493 9.60 9.98 -12.44
C LEU A 493 10.22 10.09 -13.83
N ALA A 494 10.92 9.04 -14.26
CA ALA A 494 11.46 8.96 -15.62
C ALA A 494 10.36 8.96 -16.69
N ALA A 495 9.22 8.30 -16.42
CA ALA A 495 8.06 8.29 -17.30
C ALA A 495 7.46 9.68 -17.49
N VAL A 496 7.37 10.47 -16.42
CA VAL A 496 6.92 11.88 -16.50
C VAL A 496 7.87 12.70 -17.36
N VAL A 497 9.19 12.54 -17.19
CA VAL A 497 10.19 13.25 -18.02
C VAL A 497 10.08 12.85 -19.49
N ILE A 498 9.98 11.54 -19.77
CA ILE A 498 9.79 11.03 -21.13
C ILE A 498 8.49 11.59 -21.72
N ALA A 499 7.37 11.47 -21.00
CA ALA A 499 6.06 11.91 -21.48
C ALA A 499 6.01 13.41 -21.76
N ALA A 500 6.68 14.24 -20.95
CA ALA A 500 6.70 15.68 -21.14
C ALA A 500 7.54 16.11 -22.37
N ILE A 501 8.55 15.33 -22.75
CA ILE A 501 9.55 15.73 -23.77
C ILE A 501 9.32 15.01 -25.09
N LEU A 502 9.14 13.68 -25.04
CA LEU A 502 9.12 12.79 -26.19
C LEU A 502 8.14 13.25 -27.29
N PRO A 503 6.89 13.67 -27.00
CA PRO A 503 5.96 14.13 -28.05
C PRO A 503 6.44 15.36 -28.82
N GLY A 504 7.25 16.22 -28.18
CA GLY A 504 7.78 17.45 -28.79
C GLY A 504 9.06 17.26 -29.60
N LEU A 505 9.63 16.05 -29.65
CA LEU A 505 10.82 15.78 -30.44
C LEU A 505 10.45 15.68 -31.94
N PRO A 506 11.19 16.34 -32.87
CA PRO A 506 10.79 16.44 -34.28
C PRO A 506 10.51 15.10 -34.96
N GLY A 507 11.32 14.06 -34.69
CA GLY A 507 11.12 12.73 -35.29
C GLY A 507 9.90 11.98 -34.74
N VAL A 508 9.59 12.17 -33.45
CA VAL A 508 8.41 11.57 -32.81
C VAL A 508 7.14 12.29 -33.25
N TYR A 509 7.20 13.62 -33.28
CA TYR A 509 6.14 14.46 -33.80
C TYR A 509 5.80 14.09 -35.25
N ALA A 510 6.80 13.93 -36.13
CA ALA A 510 6.57 13.52 -37.52
C ALA A 510 5.91 12.14 -37.62
N ALA A 511 6.30 11.19 -36.77
CA ALA A 511 5.67 9.87 -36.72
C ALA A 511 4.22 9.95 -36.22
N PHE A 512 3.94 10.78 -35.20
CA PHE A 512 2.59 11.01 -34.68
C PHE A 512 1.69 11.70 -35.71
N ALA A 513 2.21 12.72 -36.40
CA ALA A 513 1.51 13.41 -37.49
C ALA A 513 1.21 12.48 -38.67
N THR A 514 2.16 11.58 -38.99
CA THR A 514 1.92 10.53 -39.99
C THR A 514 0.80 9.61 -39.52
N LEU A 515 0.85 9.07 -38.30
CA LEU A 515 -0.19 8.18 -37.77
C LEU A 515 -1.57 8.85 -37.73
N ALA A 516 -1.65 10.10 -37.26
CA ALA A 516 -2.88 10.87 -37.22
C ALA A 516 -3.46 11.08 -38.63
N SER A 517 -2.61 11.36 -39.61
CA SER A 517 -3.02 11.50 -41.02
C SER A 517 -3.54 10.17 -41.59
N TRP A 518 -2.93 9.04 -41.23
CA TRP A 518 -3.41 7.71 -41.64
C TRP A 518 -4.78 7.37 -41.03
N ILE A 519 -4.99 7.64 -39.73
CA ILE A 519 -6.26 7.41 -39.05
C ILE A 519 -7.34 8.33 -39.61
N ALA A 520 -7.04 9.62 -39.76
CA ALA A 520 -7.96 10.59 -40.35
C ALA A 520 -8.32 10.22 -41.80
N GLY A 521 -7.35 9.72 -42.57
CA GLY A 521 -7.58 9.19 -43.91
C GLY A 521 -8.47 7.95 -43.91
N ALA A 522 -8.29 7.02 -42.97
CA ALA A 522 -9.16 5.85 -42.83
C ALA A 522 -10.60 6.24 -42.43
N ILE A 523 -10.77 7.22 -41.53
CA ILE A 523 -12.09 7.77 -41.15
C ILE A 523 -12.74 8.46 -42.36
N GLY A 524 -12.01 9.31 -43.07
CA GLY A 524 -12.51 9.99 -44.27
C GLY A 524 -12.88 9.01 -45.39
N PHE A 525 -12.12 7.91 -45.52
CA PHE A 525 -12.44 6.81 -46.43
C PHE A 525 -13.75 6.11 -46.04
N LEU A 526 -13.92 5.77 -44.75
CA LEU A 526 -15.16 5.16 -44.25
C LEU A 526 -16.37 6.09 -44.47
N ILE A 527 -16.24 7.38 -44.14
CA ILE A 527 -17.28 8.40 -44.38
C ILE A 527 -17.65 8.46 -45.87
N GLY A 528 -16.66 8.36 -46.77
CA GLY A 528 -16.88 8.47 -48.20
C GLY A 528 -17.45 7.23 -48.89
N ILE A 529 -17.49 6.08 -48.23
CA ILE A 529 -18.11 4.84 -48.76
C ILE A 529 -19.56 4.67 -48.26
N PHE A 530 -19.97 5.39 -47.21
CA PHE A 530 -21.34 5.31 -46.71
C PHE A 530 -22.34 5.94 -47.70
N PRO A 531 -23.48 5.28 -48.01
CA PRO A 531 -24.50 5.84 -48.90
C PRO A 531 -25.06 7.16 -48.35
N GLY A 532 -24.86 8.26 -49.08
CA GLY A 532 -25.23 9.62 -48.65
C GLY A 532 -24.09 10.46 -48.05
N GLY A 533 -22.86 9.90 -47.96
CA GLY A 533 -21.64 10.64 -47.61
C GLY A 533 -21.06 11.47 -48.77
N ARG A 534 -20.06 12.31 -48.47
CA ARG A 534 -19.24 13.02 -49.50
C ARG A 534 -18.38 12.01 -50.27
N ASP A 535 -18.05 12.25 -51.53
CA ASP A 535 -17.13 11.39 -52.29
C ASP A 535 -15.79 11.21 -51.55
N VAL A 536 -15.21 9.99 -51.61
CA VAL A 536 -13.93 9.63 -50.96
C VAL A 536 -12.82 10.63 -51.29
N ALA A 537 -12.78 11.13 -52.53
CA ALA A 537 -11.79 12.10 -53.01
C ALA A 537 -11.87 13.45 -52.28
N GLU A 538 -13.00 13.80 -51.68
CA GLU A 538 -13.20 15.02 -50.91
C GLU A 538 -13.22 14.75 -49.40
N ALA A 539 -13.77 13.62 -48.97
CA ALA A 539 -13.87 13.24 -47.57
C ALA A 539 -12.49 12.99 -46.93
N VAL A 540 -11.59 12.28 -47.61
CA VAL A 540 -10.25 11.96 -47.10
C VAL A 540 -9.40 13.22 -46.85
N PRO A 541 -9.22 14.14 -47.82
CA PRO A 541 -8.47 15.38 -47.56
C PRO A 541 -9.12 16.27 -46.50
N ALA A 542 -10.46 16.34 -46.46
CA ALA A 542 -11.17 17.16 -45.48
C ALA A 542 -11.02 16.63 -44.04
N THR A 543 -11.05 15.31 -43.84
CA THR A 543 -10.84 14.71 -42.52
C THR A 543 -9.39 14.83 -42.07
N ILE A 544 -8.41 14.68 -42.98
CA ILE A 544 -6.99 14.93 -42.68
C ILE A 544 -6.77 16.41 -42.29
N ALA A 545 -7.37 17.35 -43.03
CA ALA A 545 -7.32 18.77 -42.70
C ALA A 545 -8.02 19.08 -41.35
N ALA A 546 -9.12 18.42 -41.01
CA ALA A 546 -9.75 18.57 -39.69
C ALA A 546 -8.87 18.03 -38.55
N ALA A 547 -8.07 17.01 -38.80
CA ALA A 547 -7.09 16.47 -37.85
C ALA A 547 -5.85 17.36 -37.67
N SER A 548 -5.64 18.38 -38.51
CA SER A 548 -4.50 19.31 -38.39
C SER A 548 -4.59 20.21 -37.15
N PHE A 549 -5.77 20.37 -36.54
CA PHE A 549 -5.90 20.99 -35.21
C PHE A 549 -5.07 20.25 -34.13
N VAL A 550 -4.79 18.95 -34.34
CA VAL A 550 -3.96 18.12 -33.45
C VAL A 550 -2.48 18.12 -33.87
N THR A 551 -2.17 18.50 -35.12
CA THR A 551 -0.84 18.39 -35.74
C THR A 551 -0.56 19.60 -36.63
N ASP A 552 0.07 20.64 -36.06
CA ASP A 552 0.41 21.88 -36.77
C ASP A 552 1.78 21.72 -37.47
N PRO A 553 1.97 22.11 -38.74
CA PRO A 553 3.27 22.00 -39.42
C PRO A 553 4.48 22.58 -38.65
N GLU A 554 4.27 23.52 -37.71
CA GLU A 554 5.34 24.08 -36.87
C GLU A 554 5.59 23.31 -35.55
N GLY A 555 4.73 22.36 -35.17
CA GLY A 555 4.87 21.52 -33.96
C GLY A 555 3.53 21.15 -33.31
N LEU A 556 3.57 20.63 -32.09
CA LEU A 556 2.33 20.43 -31.30
C LEU A 556 1.93 21.76 -30.66
N ASN A 557 0.68 22.17 -30.84
CA ASN A 557 0.11 23.25 -30.02
C ASN A 557 0.04 22.81 -28.54
N PRO A 558 -0.12 23.74 -27.57
CA PRO A 558 -0.08 23.40 -26.14
C PRO A 558 -1.09 22.32 -25.71
N TRP A 559 -2.28 22.29 -26.31
CA TRP A 559 -3.30 21.31 -25.98
C TRP A 559 -2.98 19.93 -26.56
N SER A 560 -2.52 19.86 -27.82
CA SER A 560 -2.06 18.62 -28.45
C SER A 560 -0.84 18.05 -27.73
N TRP A 561 0.07 18.91 -27.26
CA TRP A 561 1.20 18.52 -26.43
C TRP A 561 0.73 17.90 -25.12
N LEU A 562 -0.18 18.58 -24.40
CA LEU A 562 -0.75 18.09 -23.15
C LEU A 562 -1.41 16.71 -23.32
N VAL A 563 -2.24 16.54 -24.36
CA VAL A 563 -2.93 15.29 -24.66
C VAL A 563 -1.93 14.18 -25.02
N ALA A 564 -0.97 14.44 -25.91
CA ALA A 564 0.05 13.47 -26.29
C ALA A 564 0.93 13.06 -25.10
N SER A 565 1.27 14.02 -24.23
CA SER A 565 1.99 13.76 -22.98
C SER A 565 1.16 12.89 -22.04
N GLY A 566 -0.13 13.17 -21.89
CA GLY A 566 -1.07 12.39 -21.07
C GLY A 566 -1.18 10.93 -21.54
N PHE A 567 -1.37 10.70 -22.85
CA PHE A 567 -1.40 9.35 -23.41
C PHE A 567 -0.07 8.62 -23.27
N THR A 568 1.05 9.29 -23.57
CA THR A 568 2.39 8.71 -23.41
C THR A 568 2.63 8.31 -21.95
N LEU A 569 2.27 9.18 -21.01
CA LEU A 569 2.37 8.90 -19.59
C LEU A 569 1.51 7.69 -19.20
N ALA A 570 0.25 7.62 -19.64
CA ALA A 570 -0.64 6.50 -19.34
C ALA A 570 -0.07 5.14 -19.82
N VAL A 571 0.45 5.10 -21.06
CA VAL A 571 1.10 3.89 -21.62
C VAL A 571 2.34 3.52 -20.81
N LEU A 572 3.18 4.49 -20.46
CA LEU A 572 4.38 4.25 -19.66
C LEU A 572 4.03 3.80 -18.23
N ILE A 573 2.97 4.30 -17.61
CA ILE A 573 2.49 3.82 -16.31
C ILE A 573 2.02 2.37 -16.42
N TRP A 574 1.19 2.06 -17.43
CA TRP A 574 0.69 0.72 -17.67
C TRP A 574 1.82 -0.29 -17.91
N LEU A 575 2.81 0.05 -18.73
CA LEU A 575 4.00 -0.77 -18.96
C LEU A 575 4.80 -1.00 -17.67
N ASN A 576 5.01 0.04 -16.86
CA ASN A 576 5.75 -0.06 -15.60
C ASN A 576 5.05 -1.00 -14.61
N GLN A 577 3.73 -0.88 -14.46
CA GLN A 577 2.91 -1.76 -13.63
C GLN A 577 2.92 -3.21 -14.15
N ARG A 578 2.85 -3.39 -15.47
CA ARG A 578 2.82 -4.72 -16.09
C ARG A 578 4.14 -5.45 -15.92
N LEU A 579 5.26 -4.77 -16.11
CA LEU A 579 6.60 -5.34 -15.98
C LEU A 579 6.94 -5.69 -14.53
N SER A 580 6.62 -4.80 -13.58
CA SER A 580 6.83 -5.06 -12.14
C SER A 580 6.02 -6.24 -11.60
N THR A 581 4.85 -6.52 -12.19
CA THR A 581 4.03 -7.69 -11.78
C THR A 581 4.80 -9.01 -11.90
N VAL A 582 5.70 -9.16 -12.88
CA VAL A 582 6.47 -10.39 -13.08
C VAL A 582 7.50 -10.60 -11.97
N THR A 583 8.32 -9.58 -11.68
CA THR A 583 9.35 -9.64 -10.64
C THR A 583 8.75 -9.72 -9.25
N ARG A 584 7.64 -9.02 -9.02
CA ARG A 584 6.88 -9.02 -7.77
C ARG A 584 6.26 -10.39 -7.49
N ARG A 585 5.52 -10.96 -8.47
CA ARG A 585 4.88 -12.28 -8.32
C ARG A 585 5.88 -13.36 -7.95
N SER A 586 7.08 -13.31 -8.51
CA SER A 586 8.11 -14.31 -8.23
C SER A 586 8.65 -14.26 -6.80
N ARG A 587 8.56 -13.12 -6.12
CA ARG A 587 8.96 -13.01 -4.71
C ARG A 587 7.80 -13.30 -3.77
N GLU A 588 6.61 -12.82 -4.12
CA GLU A 588 5.44 -12.94 -3.24
C GLU A 588 4.80 -14.32 -3.31
N TRP A 589 4.70 -14.93 -4.49
CA TRP A 589 3.80 -16.07 -4.69
C TRP A 589 4.47 -17.35 -5.22
N ASP A 590 5.64 -17.26 -5.84
CA ASP A 590 6.35 -18.47 -6.30
C ASP A 590 6.92 -19.25 -5.11
N ARG A 591 6.76 -20.59 -5.14
CA ARG A 591 7.26 -21.49 -4.08
C ARG A 591 8.77 -21.56 -4.00
N CYS A 592 9.43 -21.37 -5.13
CA CYS A 592 10.86 -21.24 -5.24
C CYS A 592 11.12 -19.90 -5.94
N PRO A 593 11.47 -18.85 -5.19
CA PRO A 593 11.68 -17.53 -5.77
C PRO A 593 12.97 -17.53 -6.61
N ILE A 594 13.01 -16.65 -7.62
CA ILE A 594 14.22 -16.44 -8.44
C ILE A 594 15.38 -16.03 -7.53
N GLU A 595 16.56 -16.62 -7.80
CA GLU A 595 17.78 -16.31 -7.08
C GLU A 595 18.11 -14.80 -7.21
N PRO A 596 18.52 -14.12 -6.13
CA PRO A 596 18.67 -12.66 -6.12
C PRO A 596 19.51 -12.09 -7.26
N ARG A 597 20.57 -12.78 -7.71
CA ARG A 597 21.39 -12.34 -8.86
C ARG A 597 20.60 -12.23 -10.16
N HIS A 598 19.78 -13.24 -10.48
CA HIS A 598 18.98 -13.26 -11.71
C HIS A 598 17.81 -12.29 -11.59
N TRP A 599 17.23 -12.20 -10.39
CA TRP A 599 16.17 -11.26 -10.10
C TRP A 599 16.65 -9.82 -10.31
N LEU A 600 17.84 -9.46 -9.81
CA LEU A 600 18.41 -8.12 -9.98
C LEU A 600 18.65 -7.76 -11.45
N VAL A 601 19.06 -8.72 -12.28
CA VAL A 601 19.20 -8.51 -13.73
C VAL A 601 17.83 -8.26 -14.34
N LEU A 602 16.84 -9.11 -14.05
CA LEU A 602 15.49 -8.99 -14.62
C LEU A 602 14.79 -7.69 -14.21
N SER A 603 14.88 -7.30 -12.94
CA SER A 603 14.30 -6.06 -12.43
C SER A 603 15.05 -4.81 -12.90
N SER A 604 16.31 -4.94 -13.33
CA SER A 604 17.08 -3.84 -13.90
C SER A 604 16.69 -3.50 -15.34
N ILE A 605 16.12 -4.43 -16.11
CA ILE A 605 15.77 -4.20 -17.54
C ILE A 605 14.76 -3.04 -17.69
N PRO A 606 13.59 -3.06 -17.01
CA PRO A 606 12.66 -1.94 -17.08
C PRO A 606 13.32 -0.65 -16.60
N ARG A 607 14.04 -0.70 -15.47
CA ARG A 607 14.69 0.49 -14.92
C ARG A 607 15.68 1.11 -15.88
N ALA A 608 16.49 0.31 -16.56
CA ALA A 608 17.41 0.78 -17.59
C ALA A 608 16.63 1.45 -18.74
N ALA A 609 15.56 0.83 -19.24
CA ALA A 609 14.77 1.38 -20.33
C ALA A 609 14.18 2.76 -19.99
N TYR A 610 13.62 2.94 -18.78
CA TYR A 610 13.05 4.21 -18.36
C TYR A 610 14.12 5.27 -18.09
N VAL A 611 15.17 4.94 -17.33
CA VAL A 611 16.20 5.91 -16.94
C VAL A 611 17.02 6.36 -18.16
N PHE A 612 17.49 5.42 -18.99
CA PHE A 612 18.23 5.77 -20.20
C PHE A 612 17.34 6.33 -21.31
N GLY A 613 16.05 5.96 -21.32
CA GLY A 613 15.05 6.60 -22.19
C GLY A 613 14.83 8.07 -21.83
N ALA A 614 14.71 8.40 -20.55
CA ALA A 614 14.61 9.78 -20.07
C ALA A 614 15.89 10.58 -20.39
N PHE A 615 17.06 9.98 -20.17
CA PHE A 615 18.35 10.53 -20.60
C PHE A 615 18.34 10.90 -22.09
N ALA A 616 17.95 9.96 -22.95
CA ALA A 616 17.93 10.17 -24.40
C ALA A 616 16.93 11.27 -24.79
N CYS A 617 15.74 11.31 -24.17
CA CYS A 617 14.75 12.35 -24.42
C CYS A 617 15.31 13.75 -24.09
N VAL A 618 15.89 13.92 -22.89
CA VAL A 618 16.46 15.21 -22.46
C VAL A 618 17.62 15.62 -23.35
N TRP A 619 18.53 14.70 -23.69
CA TRP A 619 19.68 15.02 -24.53
C TRP A 619 19.28 15.38 -25.97
N LEU A 620 18.33 14.66 -26.56
CA LEU A 620 17.77 14.98 -27.88
C LEU A 620 17.00 16.30 -27.89
N ALA A 621 16.31 16.63 -26.79
CA ALA A 621 15.65 17.91 -26.62
C ALA A 621 16.65 19.07 -26.60
N ILE A 622 17.76 18.95 -25.86
CA ILE A 622 18.84 19.93 -25.87
C ILE A 622 19.40 20.12 -27.28
N ALA A 623 19.65 19.02 -28.00
CA ALA A 623 20.15 19.06 -29.38
C ALA A 623 19.17 19.76 -30.34
N ALA A 624 17.88 19.42 -30.27
CA ALA A 624 16.86 19.90 -31.20
C ALA A 624 16.42 21.34 -30.91
N TRP A 625 16.23 21.70 -29.64
CA TRP A 625 15.59 22.96 -29.23
C TRP A 625 16.61 24.06 -28.91
N SER A 626 17.71 23.73 -28.25
CA SER A 626 18.73 24.73 -27.87
C SER A 626 19.85 24.87 -28.89
N ARG A 627 20.06 23.85 -29.74
CA ARG A 627 21.09 23.80 -30.80
C ARG A 627 22.47 24.29 -30.33
N PRO A 628 23.01 23.77 -29.21
CA PRO A 628 24.29 24.21 -28.70
C PRO A 628 25.44 23.77 -29.63
N PRO A 629 26.63 24.40 -29.52
CA PRO A 629 27.85 23.89 -30.15
C PRO A 629 28.12 22.43 -29.75
N LEU A 630 28.79 21.67 -30.63
CA LEU A 630 29.04 20.23 -30.44
C LEU A 630 29.73 19.92 -29.11
N GLU A 631 30.69 20.75 -28.69
CA GLU A 631 31.40 20.62 -27.41
C GLU A 631 30.44 20.62 -26.21
N TRP A 632 29.48 21.55 -26.17
CA TRP A 632 28.49 21.65 -25.10
C TRP A 632 27.43 20.54 -25.18
N LEU A 633 27.14 20.04 -26.38
CA LEU A 633 26.30 18.87 -26.56
C LEU A 633 26.97 17.59 -26.01
N LEU A 634 28.28 17.45 -26.17
CA LEU A 634 29.06 16.34 -25.60
C LEU A 634 29.19 16.46 -24.08
N VAL A 635 29.44 17.66 -23.56
CA VAL A 635 29.48 17.91 -22.10
C VAL A 635 28.13 17.58 -21.46
N SER A 636 27.02 18.00 -22.07
CA SER A 636 25.68 17.66 -21.56
C SER A 636 25.40 16.16 -21.64
N ALA A 637 25.85 15.45 -22.69
CA ALA A 637 25.74 14.00 -22.77
C ALA A 637 26.44 13.30 -21.59
N VAL A 638 27.69 13.69 -21.29
CA VAL A 638 28.46 13.11 -20.19
C VAL A 638 27.80 13.40 -18.84
N ALA A 639 27.39 14.64 -18.60
CA ALA A 639 26.75 15.03 -17.35
C ALA A 639 25.42 14.28 -17.13
N LEU A 640 24.55 14.24 -18.15
CA LEU A 640 23.28 13.52 -18.09
C LEU A 640 23.49 12.01 -17.95
N LEU A 641 24.52 11.44 -18.58
CA LEU A 641 24.85 10.01 -18.46
C LEU A 641 25.28 9.66 -17.03
N ILE A 642 26.09 10.50 -16.38
CA ILE A 642 26.46 10.32 -14.97
C ILE A 642 25.21 10.33 -14.09
N ILE A 643 24.29 11.26 -14.31
CA ILE A 643 23.00 11.31 -13.59
C ILE A 643 22.18 10.05 -13.85
N ALA A 644 22.09 9.60 -15.11
CA ALA A 644 21.34 8.41 -15.49
C ALA A 644 21.91 7.14 -14.83
N ILE A 645 23.25 6.96 -14.84
CA ILE A 645 23.92 5.86 -14.15
C ILE A 645 23.64 5.93 -12.66
N PHE A 646 23.74 7.12 -12.06
CA PHE A 646 23.44 7.32 -10.64
C PHE A 646 22.00 6.91 -10.30
N VAL A 647 21.01 7.43 -11.03
CA VAL A 647 19.58 7.13 -10.83
C VAL A 647 19.29 5.64 -11.05
N PHE A 648 19.96 5.01 -12.00
CA PHE A 648 19.85 3.56 -12.24
C PHE A 648 20.39 2.73 -11.06
N VAL A 649 21.49 3.14 -10.44
CA VAL A 649 22.14 2.39 -9.35
C VAL A 649 21.51 2.71 -7.99
N GLU A 650 20.86 3.88 -7.82
CA GLU A 650 20.31 4.39 -6.54
C GLU A 650 19.55 3.33 -5.72
N PRO A 651 18.57 2.60 -6.29
CA PRO A 651 17.81 1.62 -5.52
C PRO A 651 18.66 0.51 -4.90
N LEU A 652 19.83 0.21 -5.48
CA LEU A 652 20.69 -0.92 -5.10
C LEU A 652 21.58 -0.63 -3.89
N TYR A 653 21.88 0.64 -3.62
CA TYR A 653 22.77 1.03 -2.51
C TYR A 653 22.13 1.97 -1.49
N ALA A 654 20.98 2.57 -1.83
CA ALA A 654 20.26 3.43 -0.91
C ALA A 654 19.94 2.71 0.41
N PRO A 655 20.11 3.37 1.57
CA PRO A 655 19.71 2.81 2.85
C PRO A 655 18.28 2.28 2.80
N VAL A 656 18.12 1.06 3.29
CA VAL A 656 16.83 0.41 3.48
C VAL A 656 16.49 0.56 4.96
N PRO A 657 15.29 1.03 5.30
CA PRO A 657 14.95 1.19 6.69
C PRO A 657 14.83 -0.17 7.37
N VAL A 658 15.07 -0.17 8.67
CA VAL A 658 15.08 -1.33 9.54
C VAL A 658 14.03 -1.14 10.63
N ILE A 659 13.70 -2.24 11.30
CA ILE A 659 12.79 -2.23 12.43
C ILE A 659 13.41 -1.41 13.56
N VAL A 660 12.65 -0.49 14.13
CA VAL A 660 13.05 0.22 15.35
C VAL A 660 12.36 -0.45 16.52
N ALA A 661 13.14 -1.02 17.45
CA ALA A 661 12.60 -1.68 18.61
C ALA A 661 11.66 -0.76 19.42
N ALA A 662 10.65 -1.35 20.06
CA ALA A 662 9.83 -0.66 21.04
C ALA A 662 10.72 -0.03 22.13
N ARG A 663 10.38 1.17 22.56
CA ARG A 663 11.14 1.89 23.58
C ARG A 663 10.25 2.46 24.65
N THR A 664 10.73 2.32 25.88
CA THR A 664 10.08 2.77 27.10
C THR A 664 11.07 3.51 28.00
N ASP A 665 10.59 4.02 29.13
CA ASP A 665 11.39 4.60 30.22
C ASP A 665 12.25 3.56 30.98
N ASN A 666 12.04 2.25 30.78
CA ASN A 666 12.81 1.19 31.43
C ASN A 666 14.00 0.67 30.57
N PRO A 667 15.27 0.80 31.02
CA PRO A 667 16.45 0.33 30.30
C PRO A 667 16.51 -1.19 30.04
N GLU A 668 16.07 -2.02 30.98
CA GLU A 668 16.12 -3.49 30.84
C GLU A 668 15.14 -3.96 29.75
N ALA A 669 13.91 -3.45 29.78
CA ALA A 669 12.90 -3.71 28.76
C ALA A 669 13.38 -3.26 27.37
N ASN A 670 14.06 -2.11 27.29
CA ASN A 670 14.64 -1.61 26.04
C ASN A 670 15.75 -2.51 25.50
N THR A 671 16.57 -3.08 26.38
CA THR A 671 17.65 -4.00 25.99
C THR A 671 17.08 -5.29 25.42
N LEU A 672 16.05 -5.85 26.07
CA LEU A 672 15.34 -7.04 25.59
C LEU A 672 14.62 -6.79 24.26
N ALA A 673 13.98 -5.63 24.09
CA ALA A 673 13.34 -5.25 22.84
C ALA A 673 14.36 -5.10 21.70
N ALA A 674 15.51 -4.45 21.96
CA ALA A 674 16.58 -4.31 20.99
C ALA A 674 17.16 -5.67 20.56
N ALA A 675 17.32 -6.62 21.49
CA ALA A 675 17.82 -7.96 21.20
C ALA A 675 16.87 -8.81 20.31
N ARG A 676 15.57 -8.49 20.29
CA ARG A 676 14.58 -9.17 19.42
C ARG A 676 14.64 -8.70 17.97
N VAL A 677 15.19 -7.51 17.72
CA VAL A 677 15.30 -6.97 16.36
C VAL A 677 16.52 -7.57 15.66
N PRO A 678 16.34 -8.21 14.49
CA PRO A 678 17.45 -8.78 13.74
C PRO A 678 18.51 -7.73 13.36
N THR A 679 19.79 -8.11 13.45
CA THR A 679 20.87 -7.24 12.98
C THR A 679 20.76 -7.03 11.47
N PRO A 680 20.77 -5.78 10.96
CA PRO A 680 20.64 -5.52 9.54
C PRO A 680 21.82 -6.09 8.74
N MET A 681 21.55 -6.93 7.74
CA MET A 681 22.55 -7.42 6.80
C MET A 681 22.43 -6.69 5.46
N LYS A 682 23.52 -6.66 4.69
CA LYS A 682 23.46 -6.24 3.28
C LYS A 682 23.05 -7.42 2.43
N LEU A 683 22.41 -7.16 1.28
CA LEU A 683 21.90 -8.21 0.39
C LEU A 683 22.94 -9.29 0.07
N ARG A 684 24.16 -8.90 -0.31
CA ARG A 684 25.24 -9.85 -0.62
C ARG A 684 25.61 -10.75 0.56
N ASP A 685 25.56 -10.20 1.78
CA ASP A 685 26.02 -10.88 2.99
C ASP A 685 24.90 -11.83 3.46
N ALA A 686 23.63 -11.40 3.37
CA ALA A 686 22.46 -12.22 3.65
C ALA A 686 22.33 -13.43 2.70
N VAL A 687 22.57 -13.23 1.40
CA VAL A 687 22.53 -14.31 0.39
C VAL A 687 23.65 -15.33 0.56
N ALA A 688 24.77 -14.95 1.16
CA ALA A 688 25.90 -15.84 1.43
C ALA A 688 25.71 -16.69 2.70
N THR A 689 24.67 -16.46 3.49
CA THR A 689 24.42 -17.22 4.72
C THR A 689 24.03 -18.67 4.43
N GLU A 690 24.41 -19.56 5.35
CA GLU A 690 24.01 -20.96 5.30
C GLU A 690 22.48 -21.13 5.38
N GLU A 691 21.81 -20.30 6.20
CA GLU A 691 20.34 -20.28 6.31
C GLU A 691 19.67 -20.05 4.95
N PHE A 692 20.09 -19.00 4.22
CA PHE A 692 19.52 -18.67 2.92
C PHE A 692 19.81 -19.74 1.86
N THR A 693 21.06 -20.21 1.81
CA THR A 693 21.48 -21.20 0.81
C THR A 693 20.81 -22.55 1.01
N LYS A 694 20.61 -22.99 2.26
CA LYS A 694 19.85 -24.20 2.59
C LYS A 694 18.36 -24.08 2.24
N ASP A 695 17.70 -22.96 2.60
CA ASP A 695 16.29 -22.74 2.25
C ASP A 695 16.09 -22.75 0.73
N LEU A 696 16.94 -22.05 -0.03
CA LEU A 696 16.86 -22.04 -1.48
C LEU A 696 17.10 -23.42 -2.10
N ALA A 697 18.03 -24.20 -1.56
CA ALA A 697 18.28 -25.57 -2.02
C ALA A 697 17.07 -26.49 -1.74
N ALA A 698 16.48 -26.40 -0.55
CA ALA A 698 15.27 -27.15 -0.18
C ALA A 698 14.10 -26.80 -1.13
N ARG A 699 13.88 -25.51 -1.41
CA ARG A 699 12.85 -25.06 -2.37
C ARG A 699 13.08 -25.58 -3.78
N ARG A 700 14.34 -25.63 -4.25
CA ARG A 700 14.70 -26.19 -5.56
C ARG A 700 14.46 -27.70 -5.63
N ALA A 701 14.76 -28.44 -4.56
CA ALA A 701 14.52 -29.87 -4.50
C ALA A 701 13.03 -30.23 -4.53
N LEU A 702 12.18 -29.37 -3.94
CA LEU A 702 10.73 -29.56 -3.86
C LEU A 702 9.96 -28.97 -5.06
N LEU A 703 10.68 -28.45 -6.06
CA LEU A 703 10.10 -27.77 -7.22
C LEU A 703 9.31 -28.75 -8.10
N ARG A 704 8.01 -28.48 -8.27
CA ARG A 704 7.13 -29.21 -9.19
C ARG A 704 6.41 -28.23 -10.13
N PRO A 705 7.10 -27.73 -11.17
CA PRO A 705 6.48 -26.78 -12.10
C PRO A 705 5.28 -27.44 -12.80
N LYS A 706 4.19 -26.69 -12.96
CA LYS A 706 2.98 -27.18 -13.65
C LYS A 706 2.72 -26.33 -14.90
N GLY A 707 2.93 -26.94 -16.06
CA GLY A 707 2.67 -26.34 -17.37
C GLY A 707 3.89 -25.68 -18.00
N ARG A 708 3.85 -25.56 -19.34
CA ARG A 708 5.00 -25.18 -20.17
C ARG A 708 5.72 -23.91 -19.73
N ARG A 709 4.98 -22.86 -19.32
CA ARG A 709 5.59 -21.60 -18.87
C ARG A 709 6.38 -21.80 -17.56
N ALA A 710 5.83 -22.55 -16.61
CA ALA A 710 6.49 -22.81 -15.33
C ALA A 710 7.71 -23.72 -15.50
N GLU A 711 7.64 -24.70 -16.41
CA GLU A 711 8.77 -25.56 -16.77
C GLU A 711 9.92 -24.79 -17.41
N ILE A 712 9.63 -23.90 -18.37
CA ILE A 712 10.64 -23.02 -18.99
C ILE A 712 11.27 -22.12 -17.92
N TRP A 713 10.45 -21.53 -17.06
CA TRP A 713 10.93 -20.65 -15.97
C TRP A 713 11.83 -21.40 -14.99
N ALA A 714 11.43 -22.61 -14.60
CA ALA A 714 12.22 -23.50 -13.74
C ALA A 714 13.54 -23.92 -14.39
N GLY A 715 13.52 -24.24 -15.69
CA GLY A 715 14.72 -24.55 -16.45
C GLY A 715 15.71 -23.39 -16.47
N TRP A 716 15.24 -22.18 -16.79
CA TRP A 716 16.08 -20.98 -16.90
C TRP A 716 16.69 -20.51 -15.58
N PHE A 717 15.92 -20.52 -14.49
CA PHE A 717 16.36 -19.90 -13.22
C PHE A 717 16.75 -20.88 -12.12
N HIS A 718 16.38 -22.15 -12.25
CA HIS A 718 16.57 -23.15 -11.20
C HIS A 718 17.32 -24.41 -11.65
N HIS A 719 17.74 -24.51 -12.92
CA HIS A 719 18.42 -25.69 -13.48
C HIS A 719 17.59 -26.98 -13.31
N TRP A 720 16.26 -26.86 -13.40
CA TRP A 720 15.34 -27.99 -13.35
C TRP A 720 15.35 -28.74 -14.70
N PRO A 721 15.35 -30.09 -14.75
CA PRO A 721 15.18 -31.04 -13.64
C PRO A 721 16.46 -31.49 -12.94
N GLN A 722 17.66 -31.13 -13.42
CA GLN A 722 18.95 -31.60 -12.88
C GLN A 722 19.09 -31.35 -11.38
N SER A 723 18.55 -30.24 -10.87
CA SER A 723 18.52 -29.91 -9.44
C SER A 723 17.65 -30.86 -8.58
N ALA A 724 16.62 -31.47 -9.16
CA ALA A 724 15.73 -32.39 -8.47
C ALA A 724 16.33 -33.81 -8.40
N GLU A 725 17.08 -34.21 -9.41
CA GLU A 725 17.73 -35.53 -9.49
C GLU A 725 19.01 -35.64 -8.65
N ALA A 726 19.81 -34.57 -8.57
CA ALA A 726 21.07 -34.53 -7.83
C ALA A 726 20.92 -34.69 -6.30
N VAL A 727 19.74 -34.46 -5.73
CA VAL A 727 19.45 -34.63 -4.29
C VAL A 727 18.85 -36.01 -3.98
N GLY A 728 18.13 -36.61 -4.95
CA GLY A 728 17.58 -37.96 -4.81
C GLY A 728 18.66 -39.05 -4.77
N THR A 729 19.84 -38.77 -5.35
CA THR A 729 21.02 -39.66 -5.32
C THR A 729 21.88 -39.48 -4.07
N ALA A 730 21.84 -38.31 -3.41
CA ALA A 730 22.60 -38.05 -2.18
C ALA A 730 21.90 -38.53 -0.90
N THR A 731 20.63 -38.95 -0.98
CA THR A 731 19.86 -39.49 0.15
C THR A 731 19.74 -41.02 0.12
N THR A 732 20.41 -41.68 -0.82
CA THR A 732 20.43 -43.14 -0.99
C THR A 732 21.78 -43.80 -0.67
N GLU A 733 22.74 -43.06 -0.08
CA GLU A 733 24.00 -43.61 0.45
C GLU A 733 24.08 -43.54 1.98
#